data_AF-A0A6L3KQY6-F1
#
_entry.id   AF-A0A6L3KQY6-F1
#
_cell.length_a   1.000
_cell.length_b   1.000
_cell.length_c   1.000
_cell.angle_alpha   90.00
_cell.angle_beta   90.00
_cell.angle_gamma   90.00
#
_symmetry.space_group_name_H-M   'P 1'
#
loop_
_entity.id
_entity.type
_entity.pdbx_description
1 polymer ?
#
loop_
_entity_poly.entity_id
_entity_poly.type
_entity_poly.pdbx_seq_one_letter_code
_entity_poly.pdbx_strand_id
1 'polypeptide(L)'
;MIIKPIKIADIDIVAQVAAECFADDHFYASLHSDREQRKELLKKLFIESIHICILHGHAYFYESKGECIAFALWFNYNRLKKLDIKAFNHIFTSTDNHLEGKLKEELHSIENILNGSREYFYLLAIGVTPSHRRQGIATTLVRKMLDTYPQYNLFADVSNQRSLKIYEQLGFEILEKSGSCTFIRLLSQQKDYCIPEDNNIYLAIPNTCSAESFFNKKVKSQPITLPYMEVIETGCPFFRQSLYQSCPARLIKISYIELLRYQRFINILNFQEIELTIDNTSCLVYVYSGHDERNIIYNNEIHHSLYCKQCEWSIVPDVYISVPILYNNIDKLIQTHNQHDEFTINRVLTSLDFRTTYEAGIPVKDLDSRCFKYRIHRFYLGKVTVQIQSEDQISFNGLANKINIGTPVEIGLIISVDEMTQCGVLHLISLSCGLPITQLLDSVSRNQINIIKATSQSENFYQYIKNEFDLEKKGTAKSFITIPQKREEIGNDLLASMLFCETLYEDNESIGKVADKEIVQKLVSPTGIAQYNYACVFAHTNIVMQISDTLQGSVTERIIKESITLFYIELILFEEAAIYIADDRIVNFLTQLDQYSPNQVLKNINLIISNHVRTIEFWDIQMNYPSSKKSVDDIRRAFKIRKEQEKIECNKAQLLTIHQIRSAIVDRTEASILSAAGIILTVISVIDIITDTSKSPILSVVALLVGILLLIKRSIFQRIISVSRIK
;
A
#
# COMPACT_ATOMS: atom_id res chain seq x y z
N MET A 1 -36.33 -11.97 -25.82
CA MET A 1 -35.46 -10.80 -25.68
C MET A 1 -34.47 -11.13 -24.57
N ILE A 2 -33.17 -11.05 -24.85
CA ILE A 2 -32.12 -11.59 -23.96
C ILE A 2 -30.92 -10.65 -23.98
N ILE A 3 -30.34 -10.36 -22.82
CA ILE A 3 -29.05 -9.66 -22.71
C ILE A 3 -27.95 -10.71 -22.82
N LYS A 4 -26.98 -10.49 -23.72
CA LYS A 4 -25.84 -11.39 -23.96
C LYS A 4 -24.51 -10.63 -23.85
N PRO A 5 -23.43 -11.29 -23.40
CA PRO A 5 -22.09 -10.71 -23.52
C PRO A 5 -21.72 -10.49 -24.99
N ILE A 6 -21.02 -9.39 -25.27
CA ILE A 6 -20.39 -9.16 -26.58
C ILE A 6 -19.10 -9.98 -26.61
N LYS A 7 -18.95 -10.85 -27.60
CA LYS A 7 -17.72 -11.58 -27.88
C LYS A 7 -16.92 -10.89 -28.98
N ILE A 8 -15.67 -11.29 -29.18
CA ILE A 8 -14.81 -10.78 -30.27
C ILE A 8 -15.51 -10.91 -31.64
N ALA A 9 -16.24 -12.00 -31.87
CA ALA A 9 -16.98 -12.23 -33.12
C ALA A 9 -18.19 -11.30 -33.32
N ASP A 10 -18.68 -10.66 -32.26
CA ASP A 10 -19.85 -9.77 -32.30
C ASP A 10 -19.46 -8.29 -32.53
N ILE A 11 -18.17 -7.95 -32.46
CA ILE A 11 -17.67 -6.56 -32.47
C ILE A 11 -18.18 -5.79 -33.69
N ASP A 12 -18.05 -6.34 -34.90
CA ASP A 12 -18.46 -5.66 -36.13
C ASP A 12 -19.95 -5.36 -36.17
N ILE A 13 -20.78 -6.30 -35.70
CA ILE A 13 -22.24 -6.16 -35.66
C ILE A 13 -22.62 -5.07 -34.67
N VAL A 14 -22.03 -5.08 -33.48
CA VAL A 14 -22.34 -4.08 -32.45
C VAL A 14 -21.81 -2.70 -32.85
N ALA A 15 -20.63 -2.61 -33.47
CA ALA A 15 -20.08 -1.36 -33.99
C ALA A 15 -21.00 -0.75 -35.08
N GLN A 16 -21.63 -1.58 -35.91
CA GLN A 16 -22.63 -1.12 -36.88
C GLN A 16 -23.87 -0.52 -36.18
N VAL A 17 -24.36 -1.18 -35.13
CA VAL A 17 -25.47 -0.66 -34.32
C VAL A 17 -25.08 0.64 -33.62
N ALA A 18 -23.85 0.74 -33.10
CA ALA A 18 -23.30 1.95 -32.50
C ALA A 18 -23.26 3.10 -33.51
N ALA A 19 -22.71 2.87 -34.70
CA ALA A 19 -22.67 3.86 -35.77
C ALA A 19 -24.07 4.39 -36.11
N GLU A 20 -25.08 3.53 -36.23
CA GLU A 20 -26.47 3.97 -36.47
C GLU A 20 -27.05 4.76 -35.29
N CYS A 21 -26.75 4.36 -34.05
CA CYS A 21 -27.26 5.05 -32.86
C CYS A 21 -26.68 6.46 -32.68
N PHE A 22 -25.41 6.64 -32.99
CA PHE A 22 -24.64 7.86 -32.72
C PHE A 22 -24.41 8.75 -33.95
N ALA A 23 -24.85 8.32 -35.15
CA ALA A 23 -24.69 9.09 -36.39
C ALA A 23 -25.30 10.50 -36.35
N ASP A 24 -26.29 10.73 -35.49
CA ASP A 24 -26.98 12.02 -35.37
C ASP A 24 -26.72 12.69 -34.00
N ASP A 25 -25.72 12.20 -33.24
CA ASP A 25 -25.30 12.77 -31.97
C ASP A 25 -24.50 14.06 -32.18
N HIS A 26 -24.80 15.10 -31.39
CA HIS A 26 -24.14 16.40 -31.49
C HIS A 26 -22.65 16.35 -31.15
N PHE A 27 -22.24 15.43 -30.27
CA PHE A 27 -20.84 15.23 -29.91
C PHE A 27 -20.00 14.84 -31.13
N TYR A 28 -20.50 13.89 -31.92
CA TYR A 28 -19.85 13.33 -33.10
C TYR A 28 -20.13 14.07 -34.40
N ALA A 29 -20.98 15.10 -34.39
CA ALA A 29 -21.35 15.86 -35.59
C ALA A 29 -20.15 16.50 -36.30
N SER A 30 -19.05 16.77 -35.59
CA SER A 30 -17.82 17.32 -36.16
C SER A 30 -16.95 16.31 -36.91
N LEU A 31 -17.17 14.99 -36.74
CA LEU A 31 -16.35 13.96 -37.41
C LEU A 31 -16.45 14.04 -38.94
N HIS A 32 -17.66 14.29 -39.45
CA HIS A 32 -17.90 14.50 -40.87
C HIS A 32 -19.28 15.12 -41.08
N SER A 33 -19.46 15.91 -42.15
CA SER A 33 -20.76 16.53 -42.47
C SER A 33 -21.76 15.53 -43.04
N ASP A 34 -21.33 14.67 -43.96
CA ASP A 34 -22.13 13.57 -44.52
C ASP A 34 -22.39 12.47 -43.47
N ARG A 35 -23.65 12.04 -43.38
CA ARG A 35 -24.12 11.07 -42.37
C ARG A 35 -23.56 9.67 -42.58
N GLU A 36 -23.47 9.20 -43.82
CA GLU A 36 -23.02 7.84 -44.10
C GLU A 36 -21.51 7.74 -43.96
N GLN A 37 -20.74 8.76 -44.37
CA GLN A 37 -19.31 8.83 -44.06
C GLN A 37 -19.05 8.92 -42.55
N ARG A 38 -19.87 9.67 -41.81
CA ARG A 38 -19.78 9.75 -40.35
C ARG A 38 -20.03 8.40 -39.68
N LYS A 39 -20.98 7.60 -40.18
CA LYS A 39 -21.19 6.22 -39.71
C LYS A 39 -19.97 5.33 -39.89
N GLU A 40 -19.31 5.40 -41.04
CA GLU A 40 -18.10 4.60 -41.29
C GLU A 40 -16.96 4.98 -40.34
N LEU A 41 -16.80 6.26 -40.04
CA LEU A 41 -15.83 6.73 -39.02
C LEU A 41 -16.20 6.25 -37.62
N LEU A 42 -17.47 6.39 -37.23
CA LEU A 42 -17.98 5.93 -35.94
C LEU A 42 -17.81 4.42 -35.77
N LYS A 43 -18.07 3.63 -36.82
CA LYS A 43 -17.87 2.19 -36.79
C LYS A 43 -16.43 1.84 -36.45
N LYS A 44 -15.45 2.47 -37.11
CA LYS A 44 -14.02 2.26 -36.83
C LYS A 44 -13.65 2.62 -35.39
N LEU A 45 -14.16 3.74 -34.88
CA LEU A 45 -13.95 4.18 -33.50
C LEU A 45 -14.53 3.18 -32.49
N PHE A 46 -15.76 2.71 -32.74
CA PHE A 46 -16.43 1.78 -31.83
C PHE A 46 -15.84 0.37 -31.85
N ILE A 47 -15.23 -0.11 -32.94
CA ILE A 47 -14.57 -1.43 -32.96
C ILE A 47 -13.55 -1.54 -31.83
N GLU A 48 -12.64 -0.57 -31.72
CA GLU A 48 -11.60 -0.59 -30.68
C GLU A 48 -12.19 -0.29 -29.30
N SER A 49 -13.13 0.65 -29.19
CA SER A 49 -13.83 0.94 -27.93
C SER A 49 -14.55 -0.28 -27.34
N ILE A 50 -15.22 -1.08 -28.18
CA ILE A 50 -15.88 -2.32 -27.78
C ILE A 50 -14.83 -3.34 -27.33
N HIS A 51 -13.73 -3.48 -28.06
CA HIS A 51 -12.64 -4.39 -27.70
C HIS A 51 -12.04 -4.05 -26.34
N ILE A 52 -11.79 -2.75 -26.07
CA ILE A 52 -11.31 -2.27 -24.77
C ILE A 52 -12.29 -2.63 -23.66
N CYS A 53 -13.60 -2.42 -23.85
CA CYS A 53 -14.62 -2.76 -22.86
C CYS A 53 -14.79 -4.27 -22.63
N ILE A 54 -14.47 -5.12 -23.62
CA ILE A 54 -14.42 -6.58 -23.43
C ILE A 54 -13.25 -6.96 -22.51
N LEU A 55 -12.09 -6.32 -22.66
CA LEU A 55 -10.87 -6.66 -21.93
C LEU A 55 -10.81 -6.06 -20.52
N HIS A 56 -11.26 -4.81 -20.36
CA HIS A 56 -11.04 -4.01 -19.16
C HIS A 56 -12.35 -3.64 -18.42
N GLY A 57 -13.46 -4.31 -18.77
CA GLY A 57 -14.78 -3.89 -18.33
C GLY A 57 -15.90 -4.87 -18.63
N HIS A 58 -17.03 -4.31 -19.05
CA HIS A 58 -18.22 -5.08 -19.43
C HIS A 58 -18.81 -4.56 -20.74
N ALA A 59 -18.95 -5.46 -21.70
CA ALA A 59 -19.59 -5.19 -22.98
C ALA A 59 -20.72 -6.19 -23.20
N TYR A 60 -21.95 -5.71 -23.36
CA TYR A 60 -23.13 -6.54 -23.56
C TYR A 60 -24.14 -5.92 -24.50
N PHE A 61 -24.93 -6.77 -25.15
CA PHE A 61 -25.96 -6.37 -26.09
C PHE A 61 -27.32 -6.98 -25.78
N TYR A 62 -28.37 -6.32 -26.27
CA TYR A 62 -29.76 -6.73 -26.15
C TYR A 62 -30.22 -7.34 -27.48
N GLU A 63 -30.58 -8.62 -27.45
CA GLU A 63 -31.04 -9.35 -28.62
C GLU A 63 -32.57 -9.42 -28.67
N SER A 64 -33.13 -9.12 -29.83
CA SER A 64 -34.54 -9.33 -30.16
C SER A 64 -34.66 -10.04 -31.50
N LYS A 65 -35.35 -11.18 -31.53
CA LYS A 65 -35.55 -12.01 -32.74
C LYS A 65 -34.25 -12.38 -33.48
N GLY A 66 -33.14 -12.58 -32.74
CA GLY A 66 -31.84 -12.91 -33.30
C GLY A 66 -31.00 -11.71 -33.77
N GLU A 67 -31.51 -10.48 -33.64
CA GLU A 67 -30.79 -9.26 -34.02
C GLU A 67 -30.34 -8.48 -32.79
N CYS A 68 -29.13 -7.90 -32.87
CA CYS A 68 -28.63 -6.93 -31.90
C CYS A 68 -29.35 -5.59 -32.09
N ILE A 69 -30.15 -5.17 -31.11
CA ILE A 69 -30.96 -3.95 -31.19
C ILE A 69 -30.55 -2.85 -30.20
N ALA A 70 -29.70 -3.18 -29.22
CA ALA A 70 -29.14 -2.24 -28.26
C ALA A 70 -27.85 -2.80 -27.65
N PHE A 71 -27.02 -1.94 -27.06
CA PHE A 71 -25.78 -2.34 -26.39
C PHE A 71 -25.41 -1.37 -25.25
N ALA A 72 -24.55 -1.83 -24.35
CA ALA A 72 -23.92 -1.02 -23.32
C ALA A 72 -22.44 -1.40 -23.15
N LEU A 73 -21.58 -0.39 -23.04
CA LEU A 73 -20.13 -0.50 -22.88
C LEU A 73 -19.70 0.19 -21.60
N TRP A 74 -19.07 -0.58 -20.71
CA TRP A 74 -18.55 -0.11 -19.44
C TRP A 74 -17.09 -0.50 -19.30
N PHE A 75 -16.32 0.28 -18.54
CA PHE A 75 -15.01 -0.14 -18.06
C PHE A 75 -14.72 0.38 -16.66
N ASN A 76 -13.85 -0.32 -15.92
CA ASN A 76 -13.38 0.19 -14.63
C ASN A 76 -12.39 1.32 -14.90
N TYR A 77 -12.76 2.55 -14.54
CA TYR A 77 -12.04 3.77 -14.91
C TYR A 77 -10.61 3.78 -14.37
N ASN A 78 -10.47 3.54 -13.07
CA ASN A 78 -9.18 3.58 -12.39
C ASN A 78 -8.27 2.45 -12.88
N ARG A 79 -8.84 1.26 -13.09
CA ARG A 79 -8.09 0.12 -13.58
C ARG A 79 -7.60 0.30 -15.01
N LEU A 80 -8.44 0.77 -15.93
CA LEU A 80 -8.02 1.02 -17.31
C LEU A 80 -6.90 2.06 -17.37
N LYS A 81 -7.06 3.18 -16.65
CA LYS A 81 -6.06 4.25 -16.56
C LYS A 81 -4.70 3.76 -16.06
N LYS A 82 -4.71 2.81 -15.12
CA LYS A 82 -3.53 2.22 -14.49
C LYS A 82 -2.85 1.14 -15.33
N LEU A 83 -3.62 0.16 -15.81
CA LEU A 83 -3.09 -1.05 -16.44
C LEU A 83 -2.81 -0.90 -17.93
N ASP A 84 -3.57 -0.05 -18.64
CA ASP A 84 -3.46 0.11 -20.09
C ASP A 84 -3.70 1.56 -20.50
N ILE A 85 -2.68 2.39 -20.28
CA ILE A 85 -2.72 3.81 -20.63
C ILE A 85 -2.94 4.05 -22.13
N LYS A 86 -2.56 3.10 -22.99
CA LYS A 86 -2.78 3.22 -24.44
C LYS A 86 -4.27 3.08 -24.77
N ALA A 87 -4.93 2.06 -24.21
CA ALA A 87 -6.37 1.90 -24.33
C ALA A 87 -7.14 3.07 -23.67
N PHE A 88 -6.68 3.55 -22.51
CA PHE A 88 -7.26 4.74 -21.87
C PHE A 88 -7.18 5.97 -22.78
N ASN A 89 -6.00 6.23 -23.37
CA ASN A 89 -5.80 7.36 -24.28
C ASN A 89 -6.61 7.19 -25.57
N HIS A 90 -6.85 5.97 -26.05
CA HIS A 90 -7.73 5.76 -27.21
C HIS A 90 -9.14 6.32 -26.98
N ILE A 91 -9.66 6.23 -25.75
CA ILE A 91 -10.99 6.71 -25.40
C ILE A 91 -11.02 8.22 -25.20
N PHE A 92 -10.00 8.78 -24.52
CA PHE A 92 -9.99 10.18 -24.09
C PHE A 92 -9.05 11.10 -24.90
N THR A 93 -8.54 10.63 -26.05
CA THR A 93 -7.74 11.45 -26.98
C THR A 93 -8.12 11.18 -28.43
N SER A 94 -7.88 12.14 -29.31
CA SER A 94 -8.15 12.01 -30.75
C SER A 94 -7.07 12.73 -31.55
N THR A 95 -6.84 12.29 -32.79
CA THR A 95 -6.01 13.00 -33.77
C THR A 95 -6.78 14.08 -34.53
N ASP A 96 -8.10 14.14 -34.38
CA ASP A 96 -8.93 15.22 -34.91
C ASP A 96 -8.90 16.41 -33.95
N ASN A 97 -8.38 17.56 -34.39
CA ASN A 97 -8.17 18.73 -33.53
C ASN A 97 -9.46 19.22 -32.83
N HIS A 98 -10.64 19.10 -33.46
CA HIS A 98 -11.90 19.55 -32.87
C HIS A 98 -12.41 18.56 -31.81
N LEU A 99 -12.25 17.26 -32.05
CA LEU A 99 -12.62 16.24 -31.08
C LEU A 99 -11.61 16.15 -29.92
N GLU A 100 -10.32 16.35 -30.19
CA GLU A 100 -9.25 16.33 -29.20
C GLU A 100 -9.46 17.40 -28.11
N GLY A 101 -9.85 18.62 -28.50
CA GLY A 101 -10.16 19.69 -27.55
C GLY A 101 -11.30 19.30 -26.61
N LYS A 102 -12.39 18.75 -27.15
CA LYS A 102 -13.55 18.30 -26.36
C LYS A 102 -13.18 17.18 -25.39
N LEU A 103 -12.47 16.16 -25.85
CA LEU A 103 -12.08 15.02 -25.02
C LEU A 103 -11.12 15.43 -23.89
N LYS A 104 -10.23 16.40 -24.13
CA LYS A 104 -9.36 16.96 -23.08
C LYS A 104 -10.14 17.73 -22.01
N GLU A 105 -11.10 18.56 -22.43
CA GLU A 105 -12.00 19.26 -21.50
C GLU A 105 -12.83 18.27 -20.68
N GLU A 106 -13.38 17.23 -21.33
CA GLU A 106 -14.13 16.17 -20.68
C GLU A 106 -13.28 15.42 -19.66
N LEU A 107 -12.10 14.94 -20.06
CA LEU A 107 -11.18 14.25 -19.16
C LEU A 107 -10.82 15.12 -17.95
N HIS A 108 -10.56 16.41 -18.16
CA HIS A 108 -10.30 17.34 -17.05
C HIS A 108 -11.49 17.44 -16.09
N SER A 109 -12.72 17.57 -16.61
CA SER A 109 -13.93 17.57 -15.79
C SER A 109 -14.14 16.26 -15.05
N ILE A 110 -13.88 15.11 -15.70
CA ILE A 110 -13.97 13.77 -15.08
C ILE A 110 -13.01 13.69 -13.90
N GLU A 111 -11.75 14.05 -14.08
CA GLU A 111 -10.74 14.00 -13.01
C GLU A 111 -11.13 14.88 -11.82
N ASN A 112 -11.70 16.07 -12.08
CA ASN A 112 -12.20 16.94 -11.02
C ASN A 112 -13.41 16.36 -10.28
N ILE A 113 -14.33 15.70 -10.99
CA ILE A 113 -15.52 15.07 -10.40
C ILE A 113 -15.14 13.87 -9.54
N LEU A 114 -14.22 13.03 -10.04
CA LEU A 114 -13.78 11.83 -9.33
C LEU A 114 -12.88 12.20 -8.14
N ASN A 115 -12.10 13.28 -8.24
CA ASN A 115 -11.25 13.82 -7.17
C ASN A 115 -10.40 12.76 -6.46
N GLY A 116 -9.79 11.85 -7.24
CA GLY A 116 -8.97 10.75 -6.72
C GLY A 116 -9.77 9.58 -6.09
N SER A 117 -11.10 9.63 -6.09
CA SER A 117 -11.93 8.52 -5.62
C SER A 117 -11.77 7.29 -6.51
N ARG A 118 -11.64 6.14 -5.85
CA ARG A 118 -11.44 4.84 -6.51
C ARG A 118 -12.79 4.14 -6.73
N GLU A 119 -12.78 3.00 -7.42
CA GLU A 119 -13.94 2.11 -7.56
C GLU A 119 -15.11 2.66 -8.41
N TYR A 120 -14.79 3.22 -9.57
CA TYR A 120 -15.78 3.68 -10.55
C TYR A 120 -15.83 2.78 -11.78
N PHE A 121 -17.05 2.40 -12.18
CA PHE A 121 -17.32 2.00 -13.55
C PHE A 121 -17.81 3.20 -14.35
N TYR A 122 -17.20 3.40 -15.51
CA TYR A 122 -17.59 4.44 -16.46
C TYR A 122 -18.43 3.85 -17.59
N LEU A 123 -19.61 4.43 -17.83
CA LEU A 123 -20.45 4.11 -18.97
C LEU A 123 -19.94 4.87 -20.19
N LEU A 124 -19.16 4.19 -21.03
CA LEU A 124 -18.63 4.77 -22.25
C LEU A 124 -19.73 5.04 -23.27
N ALA A 125 -20.63 4.07 -23.47
CA ALA A 125 -21.68 4.19 -24.46
C ALA A 125 -22.87 3.29 -24.16
N ILE A 126 -24.06 3.81 -24.44
CA ILE A 126 -25.30 3.04 -24.49
C ILE A 126 -26.10 3.44 -25.73
N GLY A 127 -26.49 2.45 -26.53
CA GLY A 127 -27.19 2.68 -27.78
C GLY A 127 -28.44 1.82 -27.90
N VAL A 128 -29.53 2.39 -28.42
CA VAL A 128 -30.75 1.66 -28.79
C VAL A 128 -31.15 2.08 -30.20
N THR A 129 -31.30 1.10 -31.08
CA THR A 129 -31.72 1.31 -32.49
C THR A 129 -32.99 2.17 -32.56
N PRO A 130 -33.11 3.09 -33.54
CA PRO A 130 -34.23 4.04 -33.60
C PRO A 130 -35.62 3.43 -33.50
N SER A 131 -35.84 2.26 -34.13
CA SER A 131 -37.10 1.52 -34.14
C SER A 131 -37.50 0.91 -32.78
N HIS A 132 -36.56 0.78 -31.84
CA HIS A 132 -36.77 0.15 -30.53
C HIS A 132 -36.64 1.13 -29.35
N ARG A 133 -36.52 2.44 -29.63
CA ARG A 133 -36.44 3.48 -28.60
C ARG A 133 -37.76 3.60 -27.83
N ARG A 134 -37.68 4.15 -26.61
CA ARG A 134 -38.82 4.39 -25.70
C ARG A 134 -39.53 3.12 -25.19
N GLN A 135 -38.85 1.98 -25.24
CA GLN A 135 -39.35 0.69 -24.71
C GLN A 135 -38.69 0.28 -23.39
N GLY A 136 -37.98 1.20 -22.71
CA GLY A 136 -37.29 0.92 -21.44
C GLY A 136 -35.97 0.13 -21.56
N ILE A 137 -35.53 -0.24 -22.77
CA ILE A 137 -34.33 -1.08 -23.00
C ILE A 137 -33.07 -0.47 -22.38
N ALA A 138 -32.82 0.83 -22.58
CA ALA A 138 -31.65 1.49 -21.99
C ALA A 138 -31.67 1.46 -20.46
N THR A 139 -32.83 1.70 -19.85
CA THR A 139 -33.04 1.59 -18.40
C THR A 139 -32.71 0.18 -17.90
N THR A 140 -33.15 -0.86 -18.63
CA THR A 140 -32.83 -2.26 -18.29
C THR A 140 -31.32 -2.53 -18.36
N LEU A 141 -30.63 -2.03 -19.40
CA LEU A 141 -29.19 -2.23 -19.56
C LEU A 141 -28.37 -1.57 -18.44
N VAL A 142 -28.73 -0.36 -18.01
CA VAL A 142 -28.04 0.32 -16.90
C VAL A 142 -28.37 -0.35 -15.56
N ARG A 143 -29.65 -0.68 -15.31
CA ARG A 143 -30.07 -1.38 -14.08
C ARG A 143 -29.35 -2.72 -13.89
N LYS A 144 -29.09 -3.43 -14.98
CA LYS A 144 -28.31 -4.68 -14.96
C LYS A 144 -26.93 -4.49 -14.29
N MET A 145 -26.23 -3.40 -14.62
CA MET A 145 -24.93 -3.07 -14.05
C MET A 145 -25.04 -2.70 -12.56
N LEU A 146 -26.04 -1.88 -12.22
CA LEU A 146 -26.36 -1.49 -10.85
C LEU A 146 -26.61 -2.68 -9.93
N ASP A 147 -27.47 -3.59 -10.35
CA ASP A 147 -27.86 -4.73 -9.53
C ASP A 147 -26.73 -5.76 -9.40
N THR A 148 -25.85 -5.85 -10.40
CA THR A 148 -24.74 -6.83 -10.42
C THR A 148 -23.55 -6.35 -9.60
N TYR A 149 -23.20 -5.07 -9.69
CA TYR A 149 -22.03 -4.46 -9.06
C TYR A 149 -22.43 -3.33 -8.09
N PRO A 150 -23.26 -3.62 -7.06
CA PRO A 150 -23.81 -2.60 -6.18
C PRO A 150 -22.73 -1.89 -5.36
N GLN A 151 -21.56 -2.51 -5.19
CA GLN A 151 -20.44 -1.95 -4.43
C GLN A 151 -19.65 -0.87 -5.19
N TYR A 152 -19.82 -0.75 -6.51
CA TYR A 152 -19.10 0.22 -7.32
C TYR A 152 -19.90 1.51 -7.50
N ASN A 153 -19.19 2.63 -7.60
CA ASN A 153 -19.77 3.88 -8.07
C ASN A 153 -19.91 3.83 -9.59
N LEU A 154 -20.95 4.46 -10.14
CA LEU A 154 -21.15 4.57 -11.58
C LEU A 154 -21.04 6.02 -12.01
N PHE A 155 -20.44 6.26 -13.17
CA PHE A 155 -20.25 7.60 -13.72
C PHE A 155 -20.36 7.58 -15.25
N ALA A 156 -20.83 8.67 -15.84
CA ALA A 156 -20.87 8.86 -17.29
C ALA A 156 -20.89 10.35 -17.67
N ASP A 157 -20.48 10.65 -18.89
CA ASP A 157 -20.78 11.88 -19.61
C ASP A 157 -21.91 11.63 -20.61
N VAL A 158 -22.85 12.56 -20.70
CA VAL A 158 -24.07 12.41 -21.48
C VAL A 158 -24.18 13.55 -22.48
N SER A 159 -23.94 13.25 -23.75
CA SER A 159 -24.14 14.17 -24.88
C SER A 159 -25.63 14.43 -25.18
N ASN A 160 -26.46 13.39 -25.04
CA ASN A 160 -27.88 13.45 -25.35
C ASN A 160 -28.72 13.86 -24.15
N GLN A 161 -29.13 15.13 -24.11
CA GLN A 161 -29.96 15.67 -23.02
C GLN A 161 -31.28 14.91 -22.79
N ARG A 162 -31.81 14.23 -23.83
CA ARG A 162 -33.06 13.46 -23.69
C ARG A 162 -32.87 12.17 -22.88
N SER A 163 -31.64 11.62 -22.80
CA SER A 163 -31.37 10.42 -22.01
C SER A 163 -31.17 10.69 -20.52
N LEU A 164 -30.98 11.95 -20.09
CA LEU A 164 -30.80 12.30 -18.68
C LEU A 164 -31.91 11.76 -17.77
N LYS A 165 -33.16 11.77 -18.27
CA LYS A 165 -34.32 11.22 -17.55
C LYS A 165 -34.18 9.74 -17.18
N ILE A 166 -33.44 8.95 -17.96
CA ILE A 166 -33.20 7.53 -17.63
C ILE A 166 -32.36 7.44 -16.36
N TYR A 167 -31.32 8.26 -16.27
CA TYR A 167 -30.37 8.24 -15.16
C TYR A 167 -30.98 8.83 -13.89
N GLU A 168 -31.75 9.93 -14.00
CA GLU A 168 -32.52 10.47 -12.87
C GLU A 168 -33.47 9.42 -12.27
N GLN A 169 -34.18 8.68 -13.12
CA GLN A 169 -35.08 7.60 -12.69
C GLN A 169 -34.36 6.43 -12.01
N LEU A 170 -33.06 6.26 -12.29
CA LEU A 170 -32.20 5.26 -11.68
C LEU A 170 -31.43 5.81 -10.47
N GLY A 171 -31.70 7.06 -10.06
CA GLY A 171 -31.12 7.68 -8.87
C GLY A 171 -29.78 8.36 -9.10
N PHE A 172 -29.33 8.54 -10.35
CA PHE A 172 -28.10 9.29 -10.63
C PHE A 172 -28.29 10.77 -10.30
N GLU A 173 -27.27 11.35 -9.69
CA GLU A 173 -27.09 12.79 -9.55
C GLU A 173 -26.66 13.36 -10.90
N ILE A 174 -27.36 14.40 -11.37
CA ILE A 174 -26.94 15.20 -12.52
C ILE A 174 -25.97 16.26 -12.01
N LEU A 175 -24.74 16.22 -12.53
CA LEU A 175 -23.67 17.14 -12.21
C LEU A 175 -23.61 18.29 -13.23
N GLU A 176 -22.62 19.17 -13.06
CA GLU A 176 -22.41 20.31 -13.95
C GLU A 176 -22.21 19.90 -15.41
N LYS A 177 -22.58 20.83 -16.30
CA LYS A 177 -22.34 20.69 -17.74
C LYS A 177 -20.98 21.29 -18.08
N SER A 178 -20.14 20.53 -18.78
CA SER A 178 -18.89 21.03 -19.36
C SER A 178 -18.90 20.76 -20.86
N GLY A 179 -18.62 21.78 -21.67
CA GLY A 179 -18.65 21.66 -23.13
C GLY A 179 -19.99 21.14 -23.66
N SER A 180 -19.95 20.04 -24.42
CA SER A 180 -21.13 19.40 -25.02
C SER A 180 -21.86 18.39 -24.13
N CYS A 181 -21.29 18.03 -22.98
CA CYS A 181 -21.75 16.90 -22.19
C CYS A 181 -22.23 17.33 -20.79
N THR A 182 -23.25 16.63 -20.30
CA THR A 182 -23.70 16.72 -18.91
C THR A 182 -23.17 15.49 -18.18
N PHE A 183 -22.50 15.69 -17.06
CA PHE A 183 -21.98 14.58 -16.27
C PHE A 183 -23.03 14.04 -15.32
N ILE A 184 -23.00 12.73 -15.08
CA ILE A 184 -23.87 12.05 -14.14
C ILE A 184 -23.07 11.12 -13.24
N ARG A 185 -23.50 10.97 -12.00
CA ARG A 185 -22.85 10.07 -11.04
C ARG A 185 -23.88 9.36 -10.18
N LEU A 186 -23.62 8.10 -9.89
CA LEU A 186 -24.29 7.36 -8.83
C LEU A 186 -23.22 6.87 -7.84
N LEU A 187 -23.37 7.28 -6.59
CA LEU A 187 -22.58 6.72 -5.50
C LEU A 187 -23.19 5.40 -5.04
N SER A 188 -22.32 4.41 -4.82
CA SER A 188 -22.67 3.09 -4.29
C SER A 188 -23.58 3.23 -3.07
N GLN A 189 -24.68 2.50 -3.08
CA GLN A 189 -25.60 2.40 -1.93
C GLN A 189 -25.32 1.17 -1.08
N GLN A 190 -24.27 0.40 -1.43
CA GLN A 190 -23.83 -0.75 -0.66
C GLN A 190 -23.43 -0.29 0.74
N LYS A 191 -24.13 -0.81 1.75
CA LYS A 191 -23.78 -0.58 3.14
C LYS A 191 -22.73 -1.61 3.56
N ASP A 192 -21.89 -1.21 4.50
CA ASP A 192 -21.09 -2.16 5.25
C ASP A 192 -22.03 -3.10 6.03
N TYR A 193 -21.71 -4.40 6.03
CA TYR A 193 -22.54 -5.38 6.70
C TYR A 193 -22.60 -5.10 8.21
N CYS A 194 -23.81 -4.80 8.70
CA CYS A 194 -24.03 -4.61 10.13
C CYS A 194 -24.20 -5.96 10.81
N ILE A 195 -23.34 -6.27 11.78
CA ILE A 195 -23.50 -7.47 12.60
C ILE A 195 -24.84 -7.37 13.37
N PRO A 196 -25.73 -8.37 13.27
CA PRO A 196 -26.98 -8.36 14.00
C PRO A 196 -26.78 -8.38 15.52
N GLU A 197 -27.67 -7.73 16.28
CA GLU A 197 -27.60 -7.68 17.76
C GLU A 197 -27.64 -9.07 18.41
N ASP A 198 -28.29 -10.04 17.76
CA ASP A 198 -28.36 -11.43 18.21
C ASP A 198 -27.14 -12.28 17.78
N ASN A 199 -26.13 -11.63 17.17
CA ASN A 199 -24.89 -12.21 16.63
C ASN A 199 -25.10 -13.36 15.64
N ASN A 200 -26.28 -13.41 15.01
CA ASN A 200 -26.63 -14.45 14.06
C ASN A 200 -26.42 -13.97 12.63
N ILE A 201 -25.26 -14.31 12.08
CA ILE A 201 -24.85 -13.90 10.74
C ILE A 201 -25.33 -14.94 9.73
N TYR A 202 -25.97 -14.47 8.67
CA TYR A 202 -26.35 -15.30 7.54
C TYR A 202 -25.27 -15.20 6.47
N LEU A 203 -24.55 -16.29 6.21
CA LEU A 203 -23.49 -16.35 5.22
C LEU A 203 -23.94 -17.23 4.04
N ALA A 204 -23.79 -16.73 2.82
CA ALA A 204 -23.94 -17.54 1.63
C ALA A 204 -22.61 -18.24 1.28
N ILE A 205 -22.69 -19.53 0.96
CA ILE A 205 -21.55 -20.34 0.49
C ILE A 205 -21.95 -21.14 -0.75
N PRO A 206 -21.01 -21.49 -1.65
CA PRO A 206 -21.31 -22.36 -2.78
C PRO A 206 -21.86 -23.72 -2.35
N ASN A 207 -22.71 -24.32 -3.18
CA ASN A 207 -23.33 -25.62 -2.88
C ASN A 207 -22.31 -26.74 -2.67
N THR A 208 -21.23 -26.71 -3.44
CA THR A 208 -20.13 -27.68 -3.43
C THR A 208 -19.15 -27.47 -2.28
N CYS A 209 -19.20 -26.32 -1.61
CA CYS A 209 -18.35 -26.02 -0.46
C CYS A 209 -18.86 -26.74 0.80
N SER A 210 -18.02 -27.48 1.52
CA SER A 210 -18.43 -28.25 2.71
C SER A 210 -18.28 -27.46 4.01
N ALA A 211 -19.39 -27.14 4.68
CA ALA A 211 -19.36 -26.36 5.92
C ALA A 211 -18.69 -27.04 7.11
N GLU A 212 -18.70 -28.37 7.09
CA GLU A 212 -18.05 -29.17 8.12
C GLU A 212 -16.52 -29.03 8.06
N SER A 213 -15.96 -28.74 6.88
CA SER A 213 -14.50 -28.61 6.68
C SER A 213 -13.88 -27.39 7.36
N PHE A 214 -14.67 -26.34 7.62
CA PHE A 214 -14.19 -25.10 8.24
C PHE A 214 -14.67 -24.90 9.68
N PHE A 215 -15.82 -25.46 10.06
CA PHE A 215 -16.37 -25.29 11.42
C PHE A 215 -16.20 -26.50 12.33
N ASN A 216 -15.74 -27.65 11.80
CA ASN A 216 -15.64 -28.91 12.55
C ASN A 216 -16.98 -29.32 13.21
N LYS A 217 -18.11 -28.91 12.62
CA LYS A 217 -19.46 -29.28 13.07
C LYS A 217 -20.44 -29.25 11.90
N LYS A 218 -21.54 -29.97 12.06
CA LYS A 218 -22.68 -29.89 11.13
C LYS A 218 -23.35 -28.52 11.27
N VAL A 219 -23.48 -27.82 10.15
CA VAL A 219 -24.21 -26.54 10.09
C VAL A 219 -25.46 -26.72 9.23
N LYS A 220 -26.61 -26.36 9.79
CA LYS A 220 -27.87 -26.35 9.04
C LYS A 220 -27.78 -25.30 7.94
N SER A 221 -28.21 -25.67 6.74
CA SER A 221 -28.20 -24.79 5.58
C SER A 221 -29.56 -24.78 4.87
N GLN A 222 -29.94 -23.63 4.34
CA GLN A 222 -31.12 -23.45 3.48
C GLN A 222 -30.66 -23.20 2.04
N PRO A 223 -31.27 -23.85 1.02
CA PRO A 223 -30.97 -23.53 -0.37
C PRO A 223 -31.48 -22.14 -0.73
N ILE A 224 -30.65 -21.38 -1.44
CA ILE A 224 -30.98 -20.06 -1.98
C ILE A 224 -30.47 -19.97 -3.43
N THR A 225 -30.93 -18.95 -4.17
CA THR A 225 -30.38 -18.60 -5.48
C THR A 225 -29.79 -17.20 -5.39
N LEU A 226 -28.49 -17.07 -5.65
CA LEU A 226 -27.83 -15.77 -5.69
C LEU A 226 -27.96 -15.19 -7.10
N PRO A 227 -28.56 -14.01 -7.26
CA PRO A 227 -28.62 -13.34 -8.55
C PRO A 227 -27.25 -12.78 -8.92
N TYR A 228 -26.97 -12.73 -10.22
CA TYR A 228 -25.76 -12.09 -10.77
C TYR A 228 -24.44 -12.68 -10.24
N MET A 229 -24.43 -13.98 -9.98
CA MET A 229 -23.28 -14.72 -9.47
C MET A 229 -23.07 -16.00 -10.27
N GLU A 230 -21.82 -16.38 -10.40
CA GLU A 230 -21.38 -17.70 -10.85
C GLU A 230 -20.41 -18.32 -9.82
N VAL A 231 -20.26 -19.63 -9.88
CA VAL A 231 -19.35 -20.38 -9.00
C VAL A 231 -18.17 -20.86 -9.81
N ILE A 232 -16.96 -20.62 -9.30
CA ILE A 232 -15.73 -21.19 -9.84
C ILE A 232 -15.36 -22.39 -8.98
N GLU A 233 -15.24 -23.57 -9.59
CA GLU A 233 -15.10 -24.86 -8.90
C GLU A 233 -13.63 -25.33 -8.77
N THR A 234 -12.64 -24.44 -8.97
CA THR A 234 -11.20 -24.81 -8.95
C THR A 234 -10.66 -24.90 -7.53
N GLY A 235 -10.39 -26.12 -7.06
CA GLY A 235 -9.85 -26.39 -5.72
C GLY A 235 -10.92 -26.23 -4.64
N CYS A 236 -11.12 -25.01 -4.14
CA CYS A 236 -12.21 -24.67 -3.23
C CYS A 236 -13.20 -23.75 -3.93
N PRO A 237 -14.51 -24.08 -3.96
CA PRO A 237 -15.49 -23.31 -4.69
C PRO A 237 -15.67 -21.89 -4.12
N PHE A 238 -15.78 -20.89 -5.00
CA PHE A 238 -16.03 -19.50 -4.61
C PHE A 238 -16.92 -18.74 -5.61
N PHE A 239 -17.51 -17.62 -5.16
CA PHE A 239 -18.39 -16.79 -5.99
C PHE A 239 -17.60 -15.77 -6.81
N ARG A 240 -18.07 -15.54 -8.03
CA ARG A 240 -17.66 -14.41 -8.89
C ARG A 240 -18.91 -13.70 -9.41
N GLN A 241 -18.91 -12.37 -9.42
CA GLN A 241 -20.02 -11.60 -9.98
C GLN A 241 -20.12 -11.81 -11.49
N SER A 242 -21.35 -12.01 -11.98
CA SER A 242 -21.64 -12.30 -13.38
C SER A 242 -22.91 -11.60 -13.80
N LEU A 243 -22.85 -10.77 -14.85
CA LEU A 243 -24.04 -10.10 -15.40
C LEU A 243 -25.09 -11.09 -15.92
N TYR A 244 -24.73 -12.34 -16.23
CA TYR A 244 -25.57 -13.23 -17.03
C TYR A 244 -26.08 -14.44 -16.27
N GLN A 245 -25.50 -14.74 -15.11
CA GLN A 245 -25.76 -15.97 -14.38
C GLN A 245 -26.38 -15.69 -13.02
N SER A 246 -27.15 -16.66 -12.55
CA SER A 246 -27.52 -16.80 -11.15
C SER A 246 -27.11 -18.20 -10.74
N CYS A 247 -26.55 -18.35 -9.55
CA CYS A 247 -26.06 -19.64 -9.09
C CYS A 247 -26.85 -20.14 -7.86
N PRO A 248 -27.08 -21.45 -7.75
CA PRO A 248 -27.62 -22.02 -6.53
C PRO A 248 -26.53 -21.99 -5.45
N ALA A 249 -26.93 -21.62 -4.23
CA ALA A 249 -26.04 -21.49 -3.08
C ALA A 249 -26.73 -22.00 -1.80
N ARG A 250 -25.97 -22.09 -0.72
CA ARG A 250 -26.47 -22.45 0.61
C ARG A 250 -26.31 -21.27 1.54
N LEU A 251 -27.40 -20.91 2.19
CA LEU A 251 -27.41 -19.95 3.28
C LEU A 251 -27.20 -20.69 4.59
N ILE A 252 -26.19 -20.28 5.36
CA ILE A 252 -25.88 -20.86 6.67
C ILE A 252 -25.93 -19.78 7.75
N LYS A 253 -26.30 -20.19 8.96
CA LYS A 253 -26.36 -19.33 10.14
C LYS A 253 -25.13 -19.57 11.02
N ILE A 254 -24.36 -18.53 11.27
CA ILE A 254 -23.06 -18.60 11.96
C ILE A 254 -22.91 -17.45 12.98
N SER A 255 -22.01 -17.63 13.94
CA SER A 255 -21.52 -16.60 14.85
C SER A 255 -20.40 -15.77 14.22
N TYR A 256 -20.04 -14.66 14.85
CA TYR A 256 -18.90 -13.84 14.39
C TYR A 256 -17.55 -14.58 14.45
N ILE A 257 -17.30 -15.40 15.48
CA ILE A 257 -16.07 -16.21 15.57
C ILE A 257 -16.00 -17.19 14.38
N GLU A 258 -17.13 -17.76 13.99
CA GLU A 258 -17.22 -18.61 12.80
C GLU A 258 -17.03 -17.82 11.52
N LEU A 259 -17.54 -16.59 11.44
CA LEU A 259 -17.27 -15.72 10.29
C LEU A 259 -15.76 -15.50 10.09
N LEU A 260 -15.01 -15.22 11.15
CA LEU A 260 -13.55 -15.06 11.06
C LEU A 260 -12.86 -16.35 10.59
N ARG A 261 -13.31 -17.52 11.05
CA ARG A 261 -12.78 -18.82 10.58
C ARG A 261 -13.02 -19.01 9.09
N TYR A 262 -14.17 -18.59 8.59
CA TYR A 262 -14.47 -18.62 7.15
C TYR A 262 -13.59 -17.62 6.36
N GLN A 263 -13.47 -16.37 6.85
CA GLN A 263 -12.59 -15.35 6.25
C GLN A 263 -11.13 -15.82 6.17
N ARG A 264 -10.65 -16.49 7.23
CA ARG A 264 -9.32 -17.13 7.27
C ARG A 264 -9.18 -18.20 6.19
N PHE A 265 -10.17 -19.07 6.09
CA PHE A 265 -10.18 -20.19 5.15
C PHE A 265 -10.12 -19.72 3.69
N ILE A 266 -10.85 -18.66 3.33
CA ILE A 266 -10.85 -18.13 1.96
C ILE A 266 -9.67 -17.19 1.66
N ASN A 267 -8.88 -16.81 2.67
CA ASN A 267 -7.92 -15.70 2.57
C ASN A 267 -8.60 -14.41 2.05
N ILE A 268 -9.27 -13.73 2.97
CA ILE A 268 -10.20 -12.62 2.70
C ILE A 268 -9.61 -11.47 1.85
N LEU A 269 -8.29 -11.30 1.78
CA LEU A 269 -7.65 -10.27 0.95
C LEU A 269 -7.93 -10.40 -0.56
N ASN A 270 -8.39 -11.57 -1.01
CA ASN A 270 -8.76 -11.84 -2.39
C ASN A 270 -10.25 -11.60 -2.69
N PHE A 271 -11.03 -11.30 -1.65
CA PHE A 271 -12.48 -11.27 -1.70
C PHE A 271 -13.02 -9.90 -1.29
N GLN A 272 -14.11 -9.51 -1.93
CA GLN A 272 -14.93 -8.38 -1.52
C GLN A 272 -16.11 -8.89 -0.71
N GLU A 273 -16.39 -8.19 0.39
CA GLU A 273 -17.55 -8.44 1.24
C GLU A 273 -18.75 -7.67 0.70
N ILE A 274 -19.86 -8.37 0.42
CA ILE A 274 -21.09 -7.79 -0.11
C ILE A 274 -22.27 -8.26 0.75
N GLU A 275 -23.11 -7.31 1.16
CA GLU A 275 -24.41 -7.58 1.76
C GLU A 275 -25.48 -7.66 0.66
N LEU A 276 -26.25 -8.76 0.62
CA LEU A 276 -27.39 -8.95 -0.26
C LEU A 276 -28.64 -9.27 0.55
N THR A 277 -29.81 -8.80 0.09
CA THR A 277 -31.10 -9.19 0.68
C THR A 277 -31.76 -10.26 -0.18
N ILE A 278 -31.92 -11.47 0.37
CA ILE A 278 -32.59 -12.61 -0.26
C ILE A 278 -33.78 -13.01 0.61
N ASP A 279 -35.00 -13.04 0.05
CA ASP A 279 -36.23 -13.40 0.76
C ASP A 279 -36.41 -12.65 2.11
N ASN A 280 -36.21 -11.32 2.08
CA ASN A 280 -36.21 -10.42 3.26
C ASN A 280 -35.15 -10.73 4.33
N THR A 281 -34.16 -11.58 4.03
CA THR A 281 -33.04 -11.89 4.91
C THR A 281 -31.78 -11.22 4.36
N SER A 282 -31.17 -10.35 5.15
CA SER A 282 -29.83 -9.84 4.83
C SER A 282 -28.81 -10.96 5.01
N CYS A 283 -28.00 -11.19 3.98
CA CYS A 283 -26.96 -12.20 3.96
C CYS A 283 -25.65 -11.64 3.44
N LEU A 284 -24.57 -12.17 3.98
CA LEU A 284 -23.20 -11.86 3.60
C LEU A 284 -22.74 -12.78 2.49
N VAL A 285 -22.11 -12.21 1.47
CA VAL A 285 -21.52 -12.92 0.34
C VAL A 285 -20.10 -12.42 0.12
N TYR A 286 -19.17 -13.35 -0.05
CA TYR A 286 -17.79 -13.03 -0.41
C TYR A 286 -17.56 -13.34 -1.89
N VAL A 287 -17.21 -12.32 -2.67
CA VAL A 287 -16.99 -12.44 -4.11
C VAL A 287 -15.51 -12.25 -4.44
N TYR A 288 -14.97 -13.15 -5.26
CA TYR A 288 -13.59 -13.07 -5.69
C TYR A 288 -13.38 -11.84 -6.57
N SER A 289 -12.36 -11.07 -6.25
CA SER A 289 -12.05 -9.79 -6.92
C SER A 289 -10.89 -9.87 -7.91
N GLY A 290 -10.18 -11.00 -7.96
CA GLY A 290 -9.08 -11.21 -8.89
C GLY A 290 -9.52 -11.63 -10.30
N HIS A 291 -8.56 -11.60 -11.22
CA HIS A 291 -8.76 -11.96 -12.63
C HIS A 291 -8.13 -13.29 -13.04
N ASP A 292 -7.38 -13.91 -12.13
CA ASP A 292 -6.67 -15.17 -12.39
C ASP A 292 -7.51 -16.37 -11.92
N GLU A 293 -7.41 -17.50 -12.62
CA GLU A 293 -7.87 -18.79 -12.11
C GLU A 293 -6.92 -19.24 -11.01
N ARG A 294 -7.30 -19.07 -9.74
CA ARG A 294 -6.48 -19.49 -8.59
C ARG A 294 -7.16 -20.58 -7.79
N ASN A 295 -6.35 -21.52 -7.33
CA ASN A 295 -6.73 -22.43 -6.27
C ASN A 295 -6.61 -21.69 -4.94
N ILE A 296 -7.70 -21.63 -4.18
CA ILE A 296 -7.65 -21.23 -2.76
C ILE A 296 -6.68 -22.18 -2.05
N ILE A 297 -5.72 -21.60 -1.34
CA ILE A 297 -4.48 -22.29 -0.91
C ILE A 297 -4.71 -23.24 0.28
N TYR A 298 -5.93 -23.32 0.82
CA TYR A 298 -6.20 -24.12 2.02
C TYR A 298 -6.32 -25.62 1.71
N ASN A 299 -5.23 -26.36 1.93
CA ASN A 299 -5.20 -27.82 1.96
C ASN A 299 -5.48 -28.37 3.38
N ASN A 300 -6.49 -29.23 3.50
CA ASN A 300 -6.81 -29.96 4.74
C ASN A 300 -5.70 -30.93 5.20
N GLU A 301 -4.73 -31.26 4.35
CA GLU A 301 -3.67 -32.23 4.70
C GLU A 301 -2.71 -31.77 5.82
N ILE A 302 -2.80 -30.50 6.27
CA ILE A 302 -1.96 -29.93 7.34
C ILE A 302 -2.61 -30.04 8.74
N HIS A 303 -3.75 -30.74 8.86
CA HIS A 303 -4.51 -30.94 10.11
C HIS A 303 -3.69 -31.53 11.27
N HIS A 304 -2.67 -32.35 11.01
CA HIS A 304 -1.88 -32.97 12.08
C HIS A 304 -0.96 -31.97 12.82
N SER A 305 -0.40 -30.98 12.13
CA SER A 305 0.44 -29.94 12.76
C SER A 305 -0.39 -28.91 13.55
N LEU A 306 -1.63 -28.66 13.11
CA LEU A 306 -2.55 -27.72 13.75
C LEU A 306 -3.29 -28.33 14.96
N TYR A 307 -3.43 -29.65 15.01
CA TYR A 307 -4.08 -30.34 16.14
C TYR A 307 -3.36 -30.11 17.47
N CYS A 308 -2.04 -29.91 17.45
CA CYS A 308 -1.23 -29.61 18.62
C CYS A 308 -1.24 -28.11 19.02
N LYS A 309 -1.95 -27.24 18.28
CA LYS A 309 -2.00 -25.78 18.53
C LYS A 309 -3.43 -25.24 18.58
N GLN A 310 -4.37 -26.05 19.08
CA GLN A 310 -5.80 -25.69 19.07
C GLN A 310 -6.12 -24.38 19.79
N CYS A 311 -5.42 -24.07 20.89
CA CYS A 311 -5.62 -22.84 21.65
C CYS A 311 -5.39 -21.61 20.76
N GLU A 312 -4.21 -21.54 20.15
CA GLU A 312 -3.84 -20.48 19.22
C GLU A 312 -4.72 -20.48 17.97
N TRP A 313 -4.97 -21.64 17.38
CA TRP A 313 -5.76 -21.78 16.15
C TRP A 313 -7.24 -21.39 16.31
N SER A 314 -7.74 -21.36 17.54
CA SER A 314 -9.11 -20.92 17.84
C SER A 314 -9.29 -19.40 17.74
N ILE A 315 -8.20 -18.64 17.85
CA ILE A 315 -8.15 -17.19 17.73
C ILE A 315 -7.81 -16.82 16.29
N VAL A 316 -8.61 -15.94 15.69
CA VAL A 316 -8.41 -15.46 14.33
C VAL A 316 -8.22 -13.94 14.39
N PRO A 317 -6.97 -13.45 14.40
CA PRO A 317 -6.68 -12.03 14.44
C PRO A 317 -6.55 -11.41 13.04
N ASP A 318 -6.70 -10.09 12.95
CA ASP A 318 -6.08 -9.33 11.86
C ASP A 318 -4.65 -8.96 12.27
N VAL A 319 -3.71 -9.04 11.32
CA VAL A 319 -2.27 -8.91 11.58
C VAL A 319 -1.62 -7.95 10.59
N TYR A 320 -0.88 -6.99 11.12
CA TYR A 320 -0.05 -6.07 10.37
C TYR A 320 1.40 -6.20 10.84
N ILE A 321 2.33 -6.57 9.97
CA ILE A 321 3.76 -6.54 10.27
C ILE A 321 4.35 -5.32 9.57
N SER A 322 4.86 -4.38 10.36
CA SER A 322 5.38 -3.11 9.86
C SER A 322 6.89 -3.08 9.99
N VAL A 323 7.58 -2.85 8.89
CA VAL A 323 9.04 -2.92 8.79
C VAL A 323 9.57 -1.53 8.43
N PRO A 324 10.43 -0.93 9.26
CA PRO A 324 11.14 0.28 8.87
C PRO A 324 12.15 -0.04 7.76
N ILE A 325 12.18 0.79 6.72
CA ILE A 325 12.95 0.54 5.49
C ILE A 325 13.66 1.80 4.96
N LEU A 326 14.67 1.56 4.12
CA LEU A 326 15.23 2.53 3.18
C LEU A 326 14.68 2.20 1.78
N TYR A 327 14.15 3.21 1.08
CA TYR A 327 13.79 3.07 -0.33
C TYR A 327 14.78 3.82 -1.22
N ASN A 328 15.09 3.25 -2.38
CA ASN A 328 16.09 3.78 -3.30
C ASN A 328 15.50 4.38 -4.59
N ASN A 329 14.31 3.92 -5.01
CA ASN A 329 13.71 4.32 -6.28
C ASN A 329 12.19 4.48 -6.16
N ILE A 330 11.72 5.74 -6.10
CA ILE A 330 10.30 6.06 -6.01
C ILE A 330 9.53 5.73 -7.31
N ASP A 331 10.15 5.90 -8.48
CA ASP A 331 9.52 5.61 -9.78
C ASP A 331 9.15 4.13 -9.89
N LYS A 332 10.00 3.24 -9.35
CA LYS A 332 9.72 1.80 -9.27
C LYS A 332 8.47 1.53 -8.41
N LEU A 333 8.32 2.22 -7.27
CA LEU A 333 7.14 2.07 -6.41
C LEU A 333 5.87 2.59 -7.08
N ILE A 334 5.96 3.73 -7.78
CA ILE A 334 4.86 4.30 -8.57
C ILE A 334 4.44 3.33 -9.68
N GLN A 335 5.42 2.77 -10.40
CA GLN A 335 5.18 1.81 -11.47
C GLN A 335 4.46 0.56 -10.94
N THR A 336 4.95 -0.04 -9.84
CA THR A 336 4.30 -1.19 -9.22
C THR A 336 2.90 -0.85 -8.71
N HIS A 337 2.70 0.31 -8.07
CA HIS A 337 1.38 0.74 -7.61
C HIS A 337 0.34 0.85 -8.73
N ASN A 338 0.79 1.26 -9.92
CA ASN A 338 -0.07 1.39 -11.09
C ASN A 338 -0.37 0.03 -11.76
N GLN A 339 0.24 -1.07 -11.31
CA GLN A 339 -0.07 -2.41 -11.82
C GLN A 339 -1.16 -3.13 -11.00
N HIS A 340 -1.65 -2.50 -9.93
CA HIS A 340 -2.56 -3.14 -8.98
C HIS A 340 -3.74 -2.23 -8.61
N ASP A 341 -4.93 -2.83 -8.48
CA ASP A 341 -6.13 -2.19 -7.96
C ASP A 341 -6.97 -3.24 -7.22
N GLU A 342 -7.08 -3.10 -5.90
CA GLU A 342 -7.68 -4.09 -4.99
C GLU A 342 -8.53 -3.36 -3.96
N PHE A 343 -9.80 -3.76 -3.83
CA PHE A 343 -10.81 -3.04 -3.03
C PHE A 343 -10.44 -2.96 -1.55
N THR A 344 -10.10 -4.10 -0.93
CA THR A 344 -9.73 -4.17 0.50
C THR A 344 -8.49 -3.30 0.79
N ILE A 345 -7.50 -3.31 -0.11
CA ILE A 345 -6.31 -2.47 0.03
C ILE A 345 -6.62 -0.99 -0.15
N ASN A 346 -7.52 -0.64 -1.08
CA ASN A 346 -7.98 0.73 -1.24
C ASN A 346 -8.62 1.27 0.05
N ARG A 347 -9.34 0.43 0.82
CA ARG A 347 -9.86 0.81 2.14
C ARG A 347 -8.75 1.10 3.16
N VAL A 348 -7.68 0.29 3.17
CA VAL A 348 -6.52 0.53 4.06
C VAL A 348 -5.83 1.85 3.70
N LEU A 349 -5.51 2.05 2.42
CA LEU A 349 -4.86 3.28 1.94
C LEU A 349 -5.70 4.53 2.27
N THR A 350 -7.00 4.50 1.92
CA THR A 350 -7.92 5.61 2.20
C THR A 350 -8.02 5.90 3.69
N SER A 351 -8.06 4.86 4.53
CA SER A 351 -8.12 5.03 5.98
C SER A 351 -6.84 5.66 6.53
N LEU A 352 -5.66 5.24 6.09
CA LEU A 352 -4.38 5.83 6.51
C LEU A 352 -4.20 7.28 6.01
N ASP A 353 -4.64 7.58 4.79
CA ASP A 353 -4.64 8.94 4.22
C ASP A 353 -5.59 9.85 5.01
N PHE A 354 -6.76 9.33 5.42
CA PHE A 354 -7.67 10.01 6.32
C PHE A 354 -7.00 10.29 7.68
N ARG A 355 -6.34 9.30 8.30
CA ARG A 355 -5.64 9.52 9.59
C ARG A 355 -4.52 10.55 9.46
N THR A 356 -3.74 10.49 8.38
CA THR A 356 -2.70 11.49 8.09
C THR A 356 -3.30 12.89 7.94
N THR A 357 -4.49 12.99 7.36
CA THR A 357 -5.14 14.28 7.13
C THR A 357 -5.74 14.87 8.41
N TYR A 358 -6.36 14.06 9.26
CA TYR A 358 -7.19 14.54 10.36
C TYR A 358 -6.64 14.27 11.76
N GLU A 359 -5.76 13.29 11.95
CA GLU A 359 -5.15 12.97 13.25
C GLU A 359 -3.81 13.69 13.44
N ALA A 360 -3.06 13.89 12.35
CA ALA A 360 -1.81 14.67 12.38
C ALA A 360 -2.10 16.14 12.71
N GLY A 361 -1.21 16.76 13.49
CA GLY A 361 -1.28 18.18 13.88
C GLY A 361 -1.69 19.12 12.74
N ILE A 362 -2.39 20.22 13.05
CA ILE A 362 -2.72 21.28 12.07
C ILE A 362 -1.53 22.26 11.95
N PRO A 363 -0.76 22.25 10.84
CA PRO A 363 -0.22 23.48 10.31
C PRO A 363 -1.34 24.20 9.55
N VAL A 364 -1.48 25.50 9.78
CA VAL A 364 -2.37 26.37 9.00
C VAL A 364 -2.02 26.19 7.51
N LYS A 365 -2.97 25.67 6.71
CA LYS A 365 -2.84 25.60 5.24
C LYS A 365 -2.38 26.99 4.76
N ASP A 366 -1.29 27.03 4.01
CA ASP A 366 -0.57 28.23 3.51
C ASP A 366 0.69 28.69 4.28
N LEU A 367 1.10 28.02 5.37
CA LEU A 367 2.32 28.41 6.13
C LEU A 367 3.51 27.45 6.05
N ASP A 368 3.33 26.13 5.89
CA ASP A 368 4.47 25.20 5.81
C ASP A 368 4.18 23.89 5.04
N SER A 369 4.80 23.72 3.87
CA SER A 369 4.74 22.50 3.06
C SER A 369 5.71 21.40 3.52
N ARG A 370 6.53 21.63 4.55
CA ARG A 370 7.58 20.70 5.02
C ARG A 370 7.08 19.68 6.06
N CYS A 371 5.83 19.82 6.52
CA CYS A 371 5.17 18.92 7.48
C CYS A 371 5.02 17.50 6.90
N PHE A 372 5.23 16.47 7.73
CA PHE A 372 5.15 15.06 7.30
C PHE A 372 3.82 14.70 6.63
N LYS A 373 2.72 15.33 7.03
CA LYS A 373 1.37 15.15 6.45
C LYS A 373 1.33 15.32 4.92
N TYR A 374 2.16 16.18 4.35
CA TYR A 374 2.20 16.44 2.91
C TYR A 374 3.35 15.71 2.20
N ARG A 375 4.16 14.95 2.93
CA ARG A 375 5.35 14.26 2.42
C ARG A 375 5.21 12.74 2.44
N ILE A 376 4.26 12.22 3.20
CA ILE A 376 3.99 10.77 3.26
C ILE A 376 3.12 10.37 2.08
N HIS A 377 3.65 9.48 1.24
CA HIS A 377 2.93 8.87 0.13
C HIS A 377 2.89 7.36 0.30
N ARG A 378 1.77 6.75 -0.09
CA ARG A 378 1.53 5.31 0.11
C ARG A 378 1.32 4.61 -1.22
N PHE A 379 2.01 3.48 -1.39
CA PHE A 379 1.98 2.67 -2.59
C PHE A 379 1.62 1.23 -2.25
N TYR A 380 0.76 0.64 -3.07
CA TYR A 380 0.45 -0.79 -3.01
C TYR A 380 1.42 -1.57 -3.89
N LEU A 381 2.11 -2.57 -3.33
CA LEU A 381 3.15 -3.34 -4.03
C LEU A 381 2.66 -4.73 -4.50
N GLY A 382 1.37 -5.00 -4.39
CA GLY A 382 0.77 -6.29 -4.76
C GLY A 382 0.66 -7.27 -3.58
N LYS A 383 0.39 -8.54 -3.90
CA LYS A 383 0.29 -9.64 -2.93
C LYS A 383 1.48 -10.57 -3.09
N VAL A 384 1.94 -11.15 -1.99
CA VAL A 384 2.97 -12.19 -1.98
C VAL A 384 2.48 -13.42 -1.24
N THR A 385 2.84 -14.60 -1.72
CA THR A 385 2.52 -15.86 -1.04
C THR A 385 3.59 -16.18 0.00
N VAL A 386 3.20 -16.19 1.27
CA VAL A 386 4.08 -16.41 2.42
C VAL A 386 3.94 -17.84 2.95
N GLN A 387 5.07 -18.44 3.32
CA GLN A 387 5.14 -19.71 4.02
C GLN A 387 6.11 -19.61 5.20
N ILE A 388 5.66 -20.03 6.38
CA ILE A 388 6.49 -20.19 7.57
C ILE A 388 6.93 -21.64 7.75
N GLN A 389 8.04 -21.86 8.46
CA GLN A 389 8.67 -23.17 8.63
C GLN A 389 8.97 -23.43 10.10
N SER A 390 8.88 -24.68 10.53
CA SER A 390 9.27 -25.10 11.88
C SER A 390 10.78 -25.28 11.96
N GLU A 391 11.29 -25.17 13.17
CA GLU A 391 12.70 -25.38 13.49
C GLU A 391 12.89 -26.46 14.57
N ASP A 392 11.95 -27.41 14.65
CA ASP A 392 11.96 -28.51 15.61
C ASP A 392 13.08 -29.54 15.38
N GLN A 393 13.87 -29.41 14.32
CA GLN A 393 14.95 -30.34 13.98
C GLN A 393 16.32 -29.66 13.92
N ILE A 394 17.17 -29.97 14.91
CA ILE A 394 18.61 -29.73 14.82
C ILE A 394 19.22 -30.85 13.97
N SER A 395 19.66 -30.50 12.76
CA SER A 395 20.35 -31.44 11.87
C SER A 395 21.86 -31.40 12.09
N PHE A 396 22.41 -32.48 12.65
CA PHE A 396 23.85 -32.67 12.82
C PHE A 396 24.52 -33.31 11.59
N ASN A 397 23.73 -33.80 10.63
CA ASN A 397 24.22 -34.46 9.41
C ASN A 397 24.15 -33.56 8.16
N GLY A 398 23.79 -32.28 8.32
CA GLY A 398 23.71 -31.30 7.25
C GLY A 398 22.44 -31.38 6.38
N LEU A 399 21.58 -32.39 6.60
CA LEU A 399 20.26 -32.50 5.97
C LEU A 399 19.23 -31.88 6.92
N ALA A 400 19.07 -30.56 6.88
CA ALA A 400 17.98 -29.91 7.60
C ALA A 400 16.70 -30.04 6.78
N ASN A 401 15.79 -30.93 7.20
CA ASN A 401 14.44 -30.95 6.67
C ASN A 401 13.66 -29.80 7.31
N LYS A 402 13.49 -28.70 6.58
CA LYS A 402 12.59 -27.63 7.00
C LYS A 402 11.15 -28.11 6.79
N ILE A 403 10.38 -28.22 7.87
CA ILE A 403 8.97 -28.62 7.78
C ILE A 403 8.15 -27.34 7.63
N ASN A 404 7.35 -27.25 6.57
CA ASN A 404 6.45 -26.11 6.38
C ASN A 404 5.32 -26.17 7.41
N ILE A 405 4.99 -25.03 8.03
CA ILE A 405 3.87 -24.92 8.97
C ILE A 405 2.68 -24.24 8.30
N GLY A 406 1.51 -24.88 8.36
CA GLY A 406 0.32 -24.35 7.73
C GLY A 406 0.43 -24.32 6.21
N THR A 407 -0.64 -23.85 5.56
CA THR A 407 -0.67 -23.66 4.11
C THR A 407 -0.07 -22.29 3.75
N PRO A 408 0.44 -22.10 2.54
CA PRO A 408 0.88 -20.78 2.12
C PRO A 408 -0.27 -19.77 2.12
N VAL A 409 -0.02 -18.53 2.54
CA VAL A 409 -1.05 -17.49 2.65
C VAL A 409 -0.62 -16.27 1.85
N GLU A 410 -1.51 -15.72 1.04
CA GLU A 410 -1.29 -14.42 0.40
C GLU A 410 -1.40 -13.30 1.42
N ILE A 411 -0.42 -12.39 1.38
CA ILE A 411 -0.32 -11.21 2.23
C ILE A 411 -0.19 -9.98 1.31
N GLY A 412 -0.93 -8.92 1.61
CA GLY A 412 -0.83 -7.65 0.90
C GLY A 412 0.37 -6.83 1.36
N LEU A 413 1.04 -6.14 0.43
CA LEU A 413 2.19 -5.28 0.72
C LEU A 413 1.84 -3.81 0.45
N ILE A 414 1.89 -2.96 1.48
CA ILE A 414 1.76 -1.51 1.34
C ILE A 414 3.02 -0.85 1.85
N ILE A 415 3.59 0.09 1.10
CA ILE A 415 4.73 0.91 1.53
C ILE A 415 4.30 2.36 1.70
N SER A 416 4.67 2.95 2.83
CA SER A 416 4.57 4.38 3.09
C SER A 416 5.97 4.98 3.02
N VAL A 417 6.18 6.04 2.25
CA VAL A 417 7.49 6.70 2.09
C VAL A 417 7.39 8.18 2.37
N ASP A 418 8.49 8.76 2.84
CA ASP A 418 8.64 10.21 2.99
C ASP A 418 9.41 10.78 1.78
N GLU A 419 8.78 11.62 0.97
CA GLU A 419 9.35 12.13 -0.29
C GLU A 419 10.60 13.03 -0.12
N MET A 420 10.80 13.64 1.06
CA MET A 420 11.98 14.48 1.30
C MET A 420 13.18 13.69 1.82
N THR A 421 12.98 12.44 2.23
CA THR A 421 14.02 11.55 2.75
C THR A 421 13.98 10.21 2.02
N GLN A 422 14.74 9.21 2.49
CA GLN A 422 14.66 7.85 1.96
C GLN A 422 14.02 6.89 2.97
N CYS A 423 13.39 7.44 4.02
CA CYS A 423 12.72 6.65 5.04
C CYS A 423 11.40 6.12 4.49
N GLY A 424 11.09 4.87 4.84
CA GLY A 424 9.78 4.31 4.62
C GLY A 424 9.37 3.29 5.68
N VAL A 425 8.13 2.87 5.60
CA VAL A 425 7.55 1.79 6.39
C VAL A 425 6.82 0.84 5.46
N LEU A 426 7.21 -0.43 5.47
CA LEU A 426 6.57 -1.49 4.70
C LEU A 426 5.62 -2.27 5.61
N HIS A 427 4.34 -2.27 5.28
CA HIS A 427 3.29 -3.03 5.95
C HIS A 427 2.99 -4.32 5.17
N LEU A 428 3.09 -5.45 5.84
CA LEU A 428 2.52 -6.73 5.43
C LEU A 428 1.16 -6.87 6.12
N ILE A 429 0.11 -7.07 5.34
CA ILE A 429 -1.28 -7.07 5.82
C ILE A 429 -1.86 -8.47 5.65
N SER A 430 -2.35 -9.04 6.73
CA SER A 430 -3.04 -10.34 6.77
C SER A 430 -4.30 -10.22 7.62
N LEU A 431 -5.44 -9.95 6.97
CA LEU A 431 -6.74 -9.92 7.62
C LEU A 431 -7.26 -11.34 7.84
N SER A 432 -7.86 -11.61 8.99
CA SER A 432 -8.28 -12.94 9.45
C SER A 432 -7.19 -13.98 9.21
N CYS A 433 -6.04 -13.77 9.84
CA CYS A 433 -4.76 -14.40 9.53
C CYS A 433 -4.84 -15.93 9.37
N GLY A 434 -4.35 -16.41 8.23
CA GLY A 434 -4.28 -17.83 7.85
C GLY A 434 -3.13 -18.62 8.45
N LEU A 435 -2.23 -17.96 9.18
CA LEU A 435 -1.06 -18.56 9.82
C LEU A 435 -1.24 -18.61 11.34
N PRO A 436 -0.70 -19.63 12.03
CA PRO A 436 -0.56 -19.59 13.48
C PRO A 436 0.21 -18.34 13.92
N ILE A 437 -0.44 -17.49 14.71
CA ILE A 437 0.04 -16.17 15.10
C ILE A 437 1.36 -16.18 15.87
N THR A 438 1.57 -17.06 16.85
CA THR A 438 2.81 -17.09 17.65
C THR A 438 4.00 -17.56 16.82
N GLN A 439 3.78 -18.52 15.92
CA GLN A 439 4.81 -19.00 15.00
C GLN A 439 5.13 -17.97 13.91
N LEU A 440 4.12 -17.22 13.44
CA LEU A 440 4.32 -16.08 12.56
C LEU A 440 5.17 -15.00 13.26
N LEU A 441 4.82 -14.63 14.49
CA LEU A 441 5.55 -13.64 15.29
C LEU A 441 7.01 -14.06 15.51
N ASP A 442 7.25 -15.32 15.84
CA ASP A 442 8.59 -15.88 16.02
C ASP A 442 9.38 -15.88 14.70
N SER A 443 8.73 -16.21 13.58
CA SER A 443 9.33 -16.11 12.24
C SER A 443 9.69 -14.66 11.87
N VAL A 444 8.88 -13.68 12.28
CA VAL A 444 9.15 -12.24 12.12
C VAL A 444 10.38 -11.84 12.93
N SER A 445 10.43 -12.20 14.21
CA SER A 445 11.53 -11.90 15.13
C SER A 445 12.88 -12.41 14.59
N ARG A 446 12.87 -13.59 13.95
CA ARG A 446 14.06 -14.23 13.36
C ARG A 446 14.38 -13.78 11.93
N ASN A 447 13.55 -12.93 11.31
CA ASN A 447 13.67 -12.52 9.91
C ASN A 447 13.55 -13.68 8.90
N GLN A 448 12.69 -14.67 9.19
CA GLN A 448 12.59 -15.94 8.45
C GLN A 448 11.28 -16.12 7.66
N ILE A 449 10.59 -15.03 7.35
CA ILE A 449 9.46 -15.08 6.41
C ILE A 449 9.98 -15.46 5.03
N ASN A 450 9.41 -16.50 4.42
CA ASN A 450 9.75 -16.93 3.07
C ASN A 450 8.62 -16.62 2.09
N ILE A 451 9.00 -16.15 0.91
CA ILE A 451 8.11 -15.93 -0.23
C ILE A 451 8.18 -17.14 -1.16
N ILE A 452 7.04 -17.69 -1.52
CA ILE A 452 6.91 -18.73 -2.53
C ILE A 452 6.67 -18.07 -3.89
N LYS A 453 7.56 -18.29 -4.84
CA LYS A 453 7.39 -17.88 -6.24
C LYS A 453 6.59 -18.92 -7.03
N ALA A 454 6.01 -18.51 -8.16
CA ALA A 454 5.27 -19.40 -9.06
C ALA A 454 6.07 -20.63 -9.55
N THR A 455 7.41 -20.56 -9.53
CA THR A 455 8.33 -21.66 -9.87
C THR A 455 8.55 -22.66 -8.71
N SER A 456 7.78 -22.56 -7.62
CA SER A 456 7.98 -23.30 -6.37
C SER A 456 9.33 -23.06 -5.69
N GLN A 457 10.08 -22.05 -6.12
CA GLN A 457 11.28 -21.59 -5.43
C GLN A 457 10.88 -20.71 -4.25
N SER A 458 11.48 -20.96 -3.08
CA SER A 458 11.34 -20.09 -1.91
C SER A 458 12.54 -19.15 -1.80
N GLU A 459 12.27 -17.91 -1.41
CA GLU A 459 13.32 -16.96 -1.04
C GLU A 459 12.95 -16.17 0.21
N ASN A 460 13.95 -15.67 0.92
CA ASN A 460 13.72 -14.83 2.11
C ASN A 460 13.01 -13.53 1.72
N PHE A 461 12.04 -13.10 2.52
CA PHE A 461 11.26 -11.89 2.28
C PHE A 461 12.11 -10.63 2.10
N TYR A 462 13.14 -10.44 2.92
CA TYR A 462 13.97 -9.23 2.80
C TYR A 462 14.87 -9.26 1.56
N GLN A 463 15.23 -10.45 1.07
CA GLN A 463 15.89 -10.60 -0.22
C GLN A 463 14.93 -10.32 -1.38
N TYR A 464 13.68 -10.80 -1.27
CA TYR A 464 12.61 -10.53 -2.24
C TYR A 464 12.39 -9.03 -2.42
N ILE A 465 12.13 -8.28 -1.34
CA ILE A 465 11.84 -6.84 -1.46
C ILE A 465 13.04 -6.02 -1.96
N LYS A 466 14.27 -6.47 -1.68
CA LYS A 466 15.48 -5.86 -2.21
C LYS A 466 15.56 -6.04 -3.73
N ASN A 467 15.30 -7.24 -4.22
CA ASN A 467 15.38 -7.55 -5.65
C ASN A 467 14.20 -6.92 -6.43
N GLU A 468 12.99 -7.14 -5.93
CA GLU A 468 11.75 -6.77 -6.63
C GLU A 468 11.44 -5.28 -6.51
N PHE A 469 11.79 -4.62 -5.40
CA PHE A 469 11.38 -3.24 -5.14
C PHE A 469 12.54 -2.29 -4.79
N ASP A 470 13.77 -2.78 -4.69
CA ASP A 470 14.93 -1.98 -4.27
C ASP A 470 14.74 -1.35 -2.87
N LEU A 471 14.22 -2.17 -1.95
CA LEU A 471 13.97 -1.81 -0.56
C LEU A 471 14.95 -2.53 0.36
N GLU A 472 15.47 -1.80 1.35
CA GLU A 472 16.33 -2.37 2.39
C GLU A 472 15.66 -2.27 3.76
N LYS A 473 15.66 -3.35 4.54
CA LYS A 473 15.24 -3.34 5.94
C LYS A 473 16.17 -2.47 6.78
N LYS A 474 15.62 -1.55 7.58
CA LYS A 474 16.35 -0.67 8.49
C LYS A 474 15.68 -0.63 9.86
N GLY A 475 16.14 -1.44 10.80
CA GLY A 475 15.55 -1.55 12.14
C GLY A 475 14.79 -2.85 12.34
N THR A 476 13.91 -2.90 13.35
CA THR A 476 13.22 -4.13 13.77
C THR A 476 11.75 -4.11 13.34
N ALA A 477 11.27 -5.21 12.78
CA ALA A 477 9.87 -5.35 12.40
C ALA A 477 8.97 -5.30 13.65
N LYS A 478 7.81 -4.63 13.53
CA LYS A 478 6.82 -4.47 14.60
C LYS A 478 5.50 -5.09 14.18
N SER A 479 4.92 -5.89 15.05
CA SER A 479 3.63 -6.54 14.80
C SER A 479 2.50 -5.76 15.46
N PHE A 480 1.43 -5.54 14.73
CA PHE A 480 0.17 -5.04 15.25
C PHE A 480 -0.91 -6.09 15.05
N ILE A 481 -1.54 -6.51 16.13
CA ILE A 481 -2.53 -7.57 16.15
C ILE A 481 -3.82 -7.05 16.75
N THR A 482 -4.93 -7.31 16.06
CA THR A 482 -6.26 -7.07 16.59
C THR A 482 -7.01 -8.38 16.80
N ILE A 483 -7.67 -8.50 17.95
CA ILE A 483 -8.46 -9.67 18.30
C ILE A 483 -9.88 -9.21 18.62
N PRO A 484 -10.87 -9.50 17.75
CA PRO A 484 -12.25 -9.06 17.92
C PRO A 484 -13.05 -9.95 18.88
N GLN A 485 -12.49 -10.18 20.08
CA GLN A 485 -13.06 -10.99 21.15
C GLN A 485 -12.85 -10.30 22.50
N LYS A 486 -13.55 -10.78 23.52
CA LYS A 486 -13.37 -10.28 24.88
C LYS A 486 -12.04 -10.73 25.45
N ARG A 487 -11.40 -9.89 26.25
CA ARG A 487 -10.08 -10.17 26.83
C ARG A 487 -10.10 -11.43 27.71
N GLU A 488 -11.21 -11.68 28.41
CA GLU A 488 -11.40 -12.80 29.32
C GLU A 488 -11.47 -14.16 28.60
N GLU A 489 -11.77 -14.15 27.29
CA GLU A 489 -11.85 -15.35 26.45
C GLU A 489 -10.47 -15.84 25.99
N ILE A 490 -9.41 -15.06 26.25
CA ILE A 490 -8.04 -15.34 25.78
C ILE A 490 -7.13 -15.67 26.95
N GLY A 491 -6.48 -16.84 26.88
CA GLY A 491 -5.55 -17.31 27.90
C GLY A 491 -4.30 -16.44 28.03
N ASN A 492 -3.85 -16.22 29.27
CA ASN A 492 -2.65 -15.42 29.55
C ASN A 492 -1.37 -16.01 28.94
N ASP A 493 -1.26 -17.33 28.84
CA ASP A 493 -0.08 -18.00 28.29
C ASP A 493 0.11 -17.67 26.80
N LEU A 494 -0.98 -17.65 26.04
CA LEU A 494 -0.98 -17.22 24.64
C LEU A 494 -0.58 -15.75 24.52
N LEU A 495 -1.22 -14.87 25.30
CA LEU A 495 -0.92 -13.43 25.27
C LEU A 495 0.52 -13.12 25.68
N ALA A 496 1.07 -13.86 26.65
CA ALA A 496 2.44 -13.71 27.09
C ALA A 496 3.43 -14.11 25.98
N SER A 497 3.17 -15.24 25.30
CA SER A 497 3.98 -15.70 24.16
C SER A 497 3.92 -14.70 23.00
N MET A 498 2.74 -14.15 22.71
CA MET A 498 2.57 -13.09 21.70
C MET A 498 3.33 -11.81 22.09
N LEU A 499 3.32 -11.39 23.36
CA LEU A 499 4.08 -10.21 23.83
C LEU A 499 5.59 -10.36 23.68
N PHE A 500 6.11 -11.57 23.80
CA PHE A 500 7.50 -11.88 23.50
C PHE A 500 7.78 -12.08 22.00
N CYS A 501 6.73 -12.25 21.19
CA CYS A 501 6.84 -12.66 19.80
C CYS A 501 7.58 -14.00 19.64
N GLU A 502 7.24 -14.95 20.51
CA GLU A 502 7.78 -16.31 20.55
C GLU A 502 6.66 -17.33 20.34
N THR A 503 7.03 -18.50 19.82
CA THR A 503 6.11 -19.63 19.63
C THR A 503 5.55 -20.08 20.99
N LEU A 504 4.22 -20.19 21.10
CA LEU A 504 3.59 -20.81 22.27
C LEU A 504 3.89 -22.31 22.24
N TYR A 505 4.48 -22.84 23.31
CA TYR A 505 4.65 -24.28 23.49
C TYR A 505 3.56 -24.83 24.42
N GLU A 506 2.93 -25.94 24.03
CA GLU A 506 1.91 -26.59 24.86
C GLU A 506 2.57 -27.38 26.01
N ASP A 507 1.81 -27.76 27.05
CA ASP A 507 2.35 -28.41 28.26
C ASP A 507 3.10 -29.74 27.98
N ASN A 508 2.85 -30.38 26.84
CA ASN A 508 3.53 -31.59 26.37
C ASN A 508 4.80 -31.32 25.53
N GLU A 509 5.07 -30.06 25.17
CA GLU A 509 6.25 -29.61 24.46
C GLU A 509 7.24 -29.03 25.48
N SER A 510 8.42 -29.66 25.64
CA SER A 510 9.30 -29.59 26.82
C SER A 510 10.02 -28.24 27.11
N ILE A 511 9.42 -27.09 26.76
CA ILE A 511 10.02 -25.74 26.86
C ILE A 511 9.34 -24.88 27.95
N GLY A 512 8.12 -25.22 28.39
CA GLY A 512 7.43 -24.53 29.50
C GLY A 512 6.74 -23.21 29.10
N LYS A 513 6.28 -22.44 30.10
CA LYS A 513 5.48 -21.22 29.92
C LYS A 513 6.29 -19.96 30.24
N VAL A 514 5.88 -18.83 29.65
CA VAL A 514 6.47 -17.51 29.93
C VAL A 514 6.27 -17.14 31.40
N ALA A 515 7.37 -16.90 32.12
CA ALA A 515 7.39 -16.54 33.54
C ALA A 515 7.95 -15.14 33.83
N ASP A 516 8.18 -14.32 32.79
CA ASP A 516 8.73 -12.97 32.94
C ASP A 516 7.82 -12.05 33.76
N LYS A 517 8.39 -11.39 34.77
CA LYS A 517 7.64 -10.58 35.73
C LYS A 517 7.01 -9.34 35.08
N GLU A 518 7.67 -8.71 34.11
CA GLU A 518 7.14 -7.51 33.45
C GLU A 518 5.93 -7.87 32.59
N ILE A 519 6.03 -8.93 31.80
CA ILE A 519 4.93 -9.40 30.94
C ILE A 519 3.75 -9.87 31.78
N VAL A 520 3.98 -10.73 32.78
CA VAL A 520 2.90 -11.22 33.65
C VAL A 520 2.20 -10.05 34.34
N GLN A 521 2.95 -9.06 34.84
CA GLN A 521 2.37 -7.88 35.48
C GLN A 521 1.54 -7.02 34.51
N LYS A 522 1.96 -6.86 33.25
CA LYS A 522 1.17 -6.14 32.23
C LYS A 522 -0.18 -6.80 32.01
N LEU A 523 -0.21 -8.14 31.94
CA LEU A 523 -1.43 -8.92 31.66
C LEU A 523 -2.46 -8.90 32.78
N VAL A 524 -2.09 -8.45 33.99
CA VAL A 524 -3.02 -8.24 35.12
C VAL A 524 -3.94 -7.04 34.87
N SER A 525 -3.47 -6.04 34.10
CA SER A 525 -4.29 -4.84 33.82
C SER A 525 -5.46 -5.18 32.90
N PRO A 526 -6.72 -4.84 33.26
CA PRO A 526 -7.88 -5.14 32.43
C PRO A 526 -7.90 -4.35 31.12
N THR A 527 -7.31 -3.15 31.09
CA THR A 527 -7.27 -2.27 29.91
C THR A 527 -5.86 -2.11 29.32
N GLY A 528 -4.83 -2.60 30.01
CA GLY A 528 -3.44 -2.42 29.61
C GLY A 528 -3.06 -0.93 29.54
N ILE A 529 -2.62 -0.47 28.37
CA ILE A 529 -2.26 0.93 28.07
C ILE A 529 -3.35 1.70 27.29
N ALA A 530 -4.55 1.11 27.15
CA ALA A 530 -5.64 1.76 26.43
C ALA A 530 -6.06 3.07 27.12
N GLN A 531 -6.38 4.09 26.32
CA GLN A 531 -6.84 5.40 26.82
C GLN A 531 -8.35 5.40 27.13
N TYR A 532 -9.08 4.43 26.56
CA TYR A 532 -10.52 4.26 26.72
C TYR A 532 -10.81 2.82 27.12
N ASN A 533 -11.89 2.62 27.88
CA ASN A 533 -12.25 1.32 28.47
C ASN A 533 -12.95 0.35 27.49
N TYR A 534 -13.14 0.72 26.23
CA TYR A 534 -13.74 -0.17 25.23
C TYR A 534 -12.77 -1.24 24.72
N ALA A 535 -11.46 -1.06 24.92
CA ALA A 535 -10.44 -1.99 24.47
C ALA A 535 -9.38 -2.26 25.52
N CYS A 536 -8.78 -3.45 25.44
CA CYS A 536 -7.57 -3.81 26.14
C CYS A 536 -6.40 -3.71 25.17
N VAL A 537 -5.40 -2.89 25.50
CA VAL A 537 -4.22 -2.70 24.63
C VAL A 537 -2.96 -3.07 25.38
N PHE A 538 -2.19 -4.00 24.84
CA PHE A 538 -0.86 -4.33 25.36
C PHE A 538 0.21 -3.97 24.34
N ALA A 539 1.34 -3.43 24.83
CA ALA A 539 2.49 -3.15 23.98
C ALA A 539 3.78 -3.60 24.68
N HIS A 540 4.69 -4.12 23.87
CA HIS A 540 6.04 -4.51 24.25
C HIS A 540 7.03 -4.19 23.11
N THR A 541 8.26 -4.70 23.18
CA THR A 541 9.39 -4.26 22.33
C THR A 541 9.10 -4.32 20.83
N ASN A 542 8.42 -5.38 20.36
CA ASN A 542 8.15 -5.58 18.93
C ASN A 542 6.67 -5.74 18.58
N ILE A 543 5.75 -5.45 19.50
CA ILE A 543 4.34 -5.76 19.29
C ILE A 543 3.39 -4.79 19.99
N VAL A 544 2.27 -4.53 19.33
CA VAL A 544 1.05 -3.94 19.91
C VAL A 544 -0.11 -4.91 19.67
N MET A 545 -0.86 -5.23 20.71
CA MET A 545 -2.07 -6.05 20.65
C MET A 545 -3.26 -5.25 21.13
N GLN A 546 -4.34 -5.24 20.35
CA GLN A 546 -5.59 -4.59 20.69
C GLN A 546 -6.72 -5.63 20.70
N ILE A 547 -7.38 -5.77 21.85
CA ILE A 547 -8.35 -6.83 22.11
C ILE A 547 -9.66 -6.18 22.55
N SER A 548 -10.74 -6.46 21.83
CA SER A 548 -12.08 -5.97 22.17
C SER A 548 -13.14 -6.63 21.30
N ASP A 549 -14.30 -6.93 21.86
CA ASP A 549 -15.50 -7.31 21.08
C ASP A 549 -16.06 -6.15 20.25
N THR A 550 -15.76 -4.90 20.60
CA THR A 550 -16.14 -3.73 19.77
C THR A 550 -15.40 -3.67 18.44
N LEU A 551 -14.33 -4.47 18.25
CA LEU A 551 -13.65 -4.62 16.97
C LEU A 551 -14.40 -5.55 16.01
N GLN A 552 -15.46 -6.23 16.48
CA GLN A 552 -16.35 -6.94 15.58
C GLN A 552 -16.96 -5.96 14.58
N GLY A 553 -17.01 -6.36 13.32
CA GLY A 553 -17.59 -5.56 12.24
C GLY A 553 -17.33 -6.16 10.87
N SER A 554 -17.81 -5.45 9.85
CA SER A 554 -17.43 -5.69 8.45
C SER A 554 -15.90 -5.60 8.28
N VAL A 555 -15.37 -6.14 7.19
CA VAL A 555 -13.93 -6.01 6.88
C VAL A 555 -13.53 -4.52 6.81
N THR A 556 -14.36 -3.68 6.20
CA THR A 556 -14.14 -2.23 6.12
C THR A 556 -14.12 -1.58 7.51
N GLU A 557 -15.07 -1.91 8.37
CA GLU A 557 -15.16 -1.34 9.72
C GLU A 557 -13.93 -1.70 10.57
N ARG A 558 -13.44 -2.94 10.46
CA ARG A 558 -12.21 -3.36 11.13
C ARG A 558 -11.02 -2.55 10.67
N ILE A 559 -10.82 -2.42 9.36
CA ILE A 559 -9.76 -1.59 8.77
C ILE A 559 -9.84 -0.14 9.27
N ILE A 560 -11.04 0.45 9.31
CA ILE A 560 -11.24 1.83 9.79
C ILE A 560 -10.84 1.96 11.27
N LYS A 561 -11.25 1.02 12.13
CA LYS A 561 -10.90 1.00 13.56
C LYS A 561 -9.40 0.80 13.76
N GLU A 562 -8.80 -0.12 13.02
CA GLU A 562 -7.39 -0.51 13.08
C GLU A 562 -6.44 0.56 12.57
N SER A 563 -6.87 1.33 11.56
CA SER A 563 -6.06 2.37 10.92
C SER A 563 -5.52 3.41 11.89
N ILE A 564 -6.19 3.65 13.03
CA ILE A 564 -5.75 4.59 14.07
C ILE A 564 -4.41 4.13 14.66
N THR A 565 -4.38 2.91 15.20
CA THR A 565 -3.19 2.34 15.83
C THR A 565 -2.12 2.04 14.79
N LEU A 566 -2.50 1.57 13.60
CA LEU A 566 -1.57 1.34 12.50
C LEU A 566 -0.86 2.63 12.06
N PHE A 567 -1.59 3.75 11.98
CA PHE A 567 -1.01 5.07 11.71
C PHE A 567 -0.03 5.52 12.80
N TYR A 568 -0.33 5.28 14.08
CA TYR A 568 0.61 5.59 15.15
C TYR A 568 1.91 4.81 15.02
N ILE A 569 1.82 3.51 14.71
CA ILE A 569 2.96 2.64 14.49
C ILE A 569 3.75 3.10 13.27
N GLU A 570 3.09 3.46 12.17
CA GLU A 570 3.71 3.98 10.96
C GLU A 570 4.58 5.22 11.26
N LEU A 571 4.05 6.22 11.98
CA LEU A 571 4.82 7.43 12.32
C LEU A 571 6.03 7.13 13.22
N ILE A 572 5.87 6.22 14.19
CA ILE A 572 6.96 5.79 15.07
C ILE A 572 8.04 5.05 14.28
N LEU A 573 7.65 4.28 13.25
CA LEU A 573 8.59 3.54 12.42
C LEU A 573 9.32 4.41 11.40
N PHE A 574 8.76 5.55 10.98
CA PHE A 574 9.55 6.55 10.25
C PHE A 574 10.70 7.10 11.08
N GLU A 575 10.50 7.32 12.38
CA GLU A 575 11.55 7.71 13.32
C GLU A 575 12.59 6.59 13.49
N GLU A 576 12.16 5.33 13.65
CA GLU A 576 13.07 4.18 13.72
C GLU A 576 13.91 4.05 12.44
N ALA A 577 13.27 4.13 11.26
CA ALA A 577 13.97 4.10 9.98
C ALA A 577 15.01 5.22 9.89
N ALA A 578 14.66 6.45 10.30
CA ALA A 578 15.57 7.58 10.31
C ALA A 578 16.80 7.37 11.20
N ILE A 579 16.62 6.76 12.38
CA ILE A 579 17.71 6.41 13.29
C ILE A 579 18.62 5.37 12.63
N TYR A 580 18.08 4.25 12.17
CA TYR A 580 18.89 3.17 11.59
C TYR A 580 19.58 3.56 10.28
N ILE A 581 18.93 4.35 9.41
CA ILE A 581 19.55 4.86 8.17
C ILE A 581 20.72 5.78 8.49
N ALA A 582 20.55 6.68 9.46
CA ALA A 582 21.62 7.56 9.87
C ALA A 582 22.76 6.75 10.50
N ASP A 583 22.47 5.85 11.44
CA ASP A 583 23.49 5.02 12.09
C ASP A 583 24.31 4.19 11.09
N ASP A 584 23.65 3.50 10.16
CA ASP A 584 24.29 2.73 9.09
C ASP A 584 25.23 3.61 8.24
N ARG A 585 24.81 4.82 7.88
CA ARG A 585 25.65 5.78 7.15
C ARG A 585 26.84 6.26 7.99
N ILE A 586 26.66 6.49 9.28
CA ILE A 586 27.73 6.87 10.20
C ILE A 586 28.77 5.75 10.28
N VAL A 587 28.33 4.52 10.55
CA VAL A 587 29.21 3.35 10.69
C VAL A 587 29.96 3.08 9.39
N ASN A 588 29.27 3.07 8.24
CA ASN A 588 29.90 2.87 6.93
C ASN A 588 30.92 3.97 6.61
N PHE A 589 30.64 5.23 6.98
CA PHE A 589 31.59 6.33 6.81
C PHE A 589 32.82 6.19 7.72
N LEU A 590 32.61 5.89 9.02
CA LEU A 590 33.70 5.78 10.00
C LEU A 590 34.61 4.59 9.74
N THR A 591 34.07 3.46 9.27
CA THR A 591 34.85 2.27 8.90
C THR A 591 35.74 2.47 7.67
N GLN A 592 35.45 3.49 6.86
CA GLN A 592 36.20 3.84 5.65
C GLN A 592 36.95 5.17 5.79
N LEU A 593 37.06 5.72 7.01
CA LEU A 593 37.52 7.09 7.26
C LEU A 593 38.90 7.38 6.63
N ASP A 594 39.80 6.40 6.67
CA ASP A 594 41.18 6.51 6.16
C ASP A 594 41.26 6.62 4.63
N GLN A 595 40.17 6.34 3.92
CA GLN A 595 40.10 6.41 2.45
C GLN A 595 39.72 7.81 1.95
N TYR A 596 39.32 8.72 2.84
CA TYR A 596 38.81 10.04 2.48
C TYR A 596 39.82 11.15 2.71
N SER A 597 39.94 12.07 1.75
CA SER A 597 40.61 13.35 1.98
C SER A 597 39.84 14.22 2.98
N PRO A 598 40.48 15.18 3.67
CA PRO A 598 39.80 16.07 4.63
C PRO A 598 38.55 16.77 4.08
N ASN A 599 38.57 17.22 2.82
CA ASN A 599 37.41 17.86 2.20
C ASN A 599 36.27 16.86 1.92
N GLN A 600 36.59 15.63 1.53
CA GLN A 600 35.59 14.56 1.37
C GLN A 600 34.96 14.18 2.71
N VAL A 601 35.76 14.15 3.79
CA VAL A 601 35.26 13.96 5.16
C VAL A 601 34.21 15.02 5.48
N LEU A 602 34.54 16.32 5.38
CA LEU A 602 33.60 17.40 5.70
C LEU A 602 32.32 17.32 4.85
N LYS A 603 32.45 17.03 3.54
CA LYS A 603 31.29 16.87 2.65
C LYS A 603 30.39 15.69 3.06
N ASN A 604 30.97 14.54 3.39
CA ASN A 604 30.23 13.35 3.81
C ASN A 604 29.53 13.58 5.15
N ILE A 605 30.22 14.20 6.11
CA ILE A 605 29.62 14.55 7.41
C ILE A 605 28.42 15.48 7.22
N ASN A 606 28.57 16.53 6.43
CA ASN A 606 27.47 17.46 6.14
C ASN A 606 26.29 16.77 5.46
N LEU A 607 26.55 15.83 4.53
CA LEU A 607 25.50 15.06 3.88
C LEU A 607 24.74 14.17 4.88
N ILE A 608 25.46 13.44 5.76
CA ILE A 608 24.85 12.56 6.77
C ILE A 608 23.98 13.37 7.72
N ILE A 609 24.52 14.48 8.27
CA ILE A 609 23.79 15.35 9.20
C ILE A 609 22.58 15.97 8.51
N SER A 610 22.76 16.54 7.30
CA SER A 610 21.67 17.19 6.57
C SER A 610 20.54 16.23 6.26
N ASN A 611 20.85 15.00 5.84
CA ASN A 611 19.84 13.99 5.56
C ASN A 611 19.08 13.55 6.81
N HIS A 612 19.77 13.42 7.96
CA HIS A 612 19.12 13.06 9.20
C HIS A 612 18.27 14.21 9.77
N VAL A 613 18.72 15.47 9.67
CA VAL A 613 17.92 16.62 10.13
C VAL A 613 16.60 16.76 9.36
N ARG A 614 16.53 16.32 8.10
CA ARG A 614 15.27 16.32 7.31
C ARG A 614 14.17 15.40 7.90
N THR A 615 14.52 14.49 8.82
CA THR A 615 13.56 13.61 9.49
C THR A 615 13.04 14.18 10.81
N ILE A 616 13.36 15.43 11.16
CA ILE A 616 13.03 16.05 12.46
C ILE A 616 11.53 16.02 12.79
N GLU A 617 10.68 16.07 11.76
CA GLU A 617 9.21 15.96 11.87
C GLU A 617 8.75 14.67 12.55
N PHE A 618 9.56 13.60 12.52
CA PHE A 618 9.23 12.33 13.17
C PHE A 618 9.78 12.22 14.60
N TRP A 619 10.69 13.10 15.01
CA TRP A 619 11.29 13.05 16.36
C TRP A 619 10.28 13.50 17.43
N ASP A 620 9.47 14.51 17.10
CA ASP A 620 8.32 14.92 17.91
C ASP A 620 7.03 14.88 17.09
N ILE A 621 6.43 13.69 17.01
CA ILE A 621 5.18 13.47 16.27
C ILE A 621 4.09 14.36 16.84
N GLN A 622 3.60 15.30 16.03
CA GLN A 622 2.50 16.18 16.38
C GLN A 622 1.14 15.52 16.08
N MET A 623 0.25 15.53 17.07
CA MET A 623 -1.09 14.96 16.99
C MET A 623 -2.13 16.03 17.37
N ASN A 624 -3.30 16.00 16.74
CA ASN A 624 -4.40 16.92 17.07
C ASN A 624 -5.02 16.66 18.44
N TYR A 625 -5.01 15.40 18.89
CA TYR A 625 -5.66 14.99 20.13
C TYR A 625 -4.62 14.58 21.20
N PRO A 626 -4.76 15.06 22.45
CA PRO A 626 -3.89 14.67 23.55
C PRO A 626 -3.88 13.16 23.84
N SER A 627 -5.04 12.49 23.71
CA SER A 627 -5.14 11.04 23.88
C SER A 627 -4.34 10.29 22.80
N SER A 628 -4.40 10.73 21.54
CA SER A 628 -3.60 10.19 20.45
C SER A 628 -2.10 10.39 20.69
N LYS A 629 -1.68 11.59 21.14
CA LYS A 629 -0.27 11.84 21.52
C LYS A 629 0.19 10.91 22.64
N LYS A 630 -0.65 10.71 23.67
CA LYS A 630 -0.36 9.79 24.77
C LYS A 630 -0.21 8.34 24.30
N SER A 631 -1.08 7.87 23.40
CA SER A 631 -0.97 6.54 22.78
C SER A 631 0.33 6.39 21.97
N VAL A 632 0.68 7.38 21.15
CA VAL A 632 1.95 7.38 20.41
C VAL A 632 3.14 7.30 21.35
N ASP A 633 3.16 8.10 22.42
CA ASP A 633 4.26 8.10 23.40
C ASP A 633 4.38 6.78 24.16
N ASP A 634 3.26 6.15 24.52
CA ASP A 634 3.26 4.87 25.22
C ASP A 634 3.72 3.71 24.30
N ILE A 635 3.30 3.69 23.03
CA ILE A 635 3.79 2.73 22.03
C ILE A 635 5.28 2.97 21.74
N ARG A 636 5.69 4.23 21.53
CA ARG A 636 7.09 4.61 21.29
C ARG A 636 8.00 4.18 22.44
N ARG A 637 7.53 4.30 23.69
CA ARG A 637 8.24 3.80 24.87
C ARG A 637 8.33 2.28 24.87
N ALA A 638 7.25 1.58 24.55
CA ALA A 638 7.23 0.12 24.47
C ALA A 638 8.22 -0.40 23.43
N PHE A 639 8.29 0.22 22.26
CA PHE A 639 9.25 -0.08 21.18
C PHE A 639 10.68 0.34 21.46
N LYS A 640 10.95 1.00 22.61
CA LYS A 640 12.28 1.46 23.03
C LYS A 640 12.96 2.42 22.04
N ILE A 641 12.19 3.18 21.25
CA ILE A 641 12.75 4.10 20.24
C ILE A 641 13.68 5.15 20.85
N ARG A 642 13.32 5.70 22.02
CA ARG A 642 14.19 6.68 22.73
C ARG A 642 15.57 6.09 23.08
N LYS A 643 15.63 4.80 23.42
CA LYS A 643 16.91 4.14 23.70
C LYS A 643 17.78 4.03 22.44
N GLU A 644 17.17 3.78 21.29
CA GLU A 644 17.88 3.79 20.00
C GLU A 644 18.33 5.21 19.63
N GLN A 645 17.51 6.22 19.93
CA GLN A 645 17.87 7.63 19.76
C GLN A 645 19.09 8.03 20.60
N GLU A 646 19.14 7.61 21.87
CA GLU A 646 20.29 7.87 22.75
C GLU A 646 21.59 7.26 22.21
N LYS A 647 21.54 6.07 21.59
CA LYS A 647 22.71 5.44 20.97
C LYS A 647 23.24 6.26 19.80
N ILE A 648 22.36 6.76 18.93
CA ILE A 648 22.81 7.53 17.76
C ILE A 648 23.34 8.91 18.15
N GLU A 649 22.84 9.54 19.22
CA GLU A 649 23.41 10.80 19.71
C GLU A 649 24.89 10.66 20.10
N CYS A 650 25.29 9.50 20.65
CA CYS A 650 26.70 9.20 20.91
C CYS A 650 27.52 9.15 19.60
N ASN A 651 27.01 8.46 18.58
CA ASN A 651 27.67 8.34 17.28
C ASN A 651 27.76 9.69 16.55
N LYS A 652 26.73 10.53 16.64
CA LYS A 652 26.75 11.92 16.12
C LYS A 652 27.79 12.78 16.83
N ALA A 653 27.93 12.67 18.15
CA ALA A 653 28.91 13.45 18.90
C ALA A 653 30.35 13.13 18.44
N GLN A 654 30.65 11.85 18.16
CA GLN A 654 31.93 11.44 17.58
C GLN A 654 32.14 12.06 16.18
N LEU A 655 31.09 12.04 15.36
CA LEU A 655 31.10 12.64 14.02
C LEU A 655 31.40 14.15 14.04
N LEU A 656 30.75 14.89 14.94
CA LEU A 656 31.00 16.31 15.11
C LEU A 656 32.42 16.60 15.61
N THR A 657 32.97 15.73 16.46
CA THR A 657 34.36 15.84 16.90
C THR A 657 35.33 15.66 15.73
N ILE A 658 35.09 14.66 14.87
CA ILE A 658 35.91 14.44 13.65
C ILE A 658 35.79 15.63 12.69
N HIS A 659 34.59 16.17 12.51
CA HIS A 659 34.36 17.37 11.69
C HIS A 659 35.20 18.55 12.18
N GLN A 660 35.17 18.83 13.49
CA GLN A 660 35.94 19.93 14.09
C GLN A 660 37.45 19.75 13.87
N ILE A 661 37.97 18.55 14.11
CA ILE A 661 39.41 18.25 13.90
C ILE A 661 39.79 18.45 12.44
N ARG A 662 39.00 17.93 11.50
CA ARG A 662 39.31 18.00 10.06
C ARG A 662 39.12 19.41 9.49
N SER A 663 38.11 20.17 9.94
CA SER A 663 37.94 21.59 9.59
C SER A 663 39.18 22.39 10.01
N ALA A 664 39.65 22.21 11.24
CA ALA A 664 40.85 22.89 11.72
C ALA A 664 42.11 22.56 10.90
N ILE A 665 42.21 21.33 10.36
CA ILE A 665 43.30 20.95 9.45
C ILE A 665 43.17 21.70 8.11
N VAL A 666 41.97 21.74 7.52
CA VAL A 666 41.72 22.46 6.26
C VAL A 666 42.03 23.95 6.43
N ASP A 667 41.50 24.60 7.48
CA ASP A 667 41.71 26.02 7.76
C ASP A 667 43.21 26.36 7.89
N ARG A 668 43.97 25.51 8.59
CA ARG A 668 45.43 25.66 8.71
C ARG A 668 46.14 25.52 7.36
N THR A 669 45.66 24.62 6.51
CA THR A 669 46.24 24.37 5.19
C THR A 669 45.96 25.54 4.26
N GLU A 670 44.73 26.05 4.23
CA GLU A 670 44.33 27.23 3.46
C GLU A 670 45.08 28.48 3.92
N ALA A 671 45.18 28.72 5.23
CA ALA A 671 45.97 29.84 5.77
C ALA A 671 47.46 29.75 5.38
N SER A 672 48.02 28.54 5.35
CA SER A 672 49.40 28.30 4.91
C SER A 672 49.60 28.59 3.41
N ILE A 673 48.63 28.19 2.56
CA ILE A 673 48.61 28.47 1.13
C ILE A 673 48.45 29.97 0.89
N LEU A 674 47.52 30.63 1.56
CA LEU A 674 47.29 32.08 1.45
C LEU A 674 48.55 32.85 1.87
N SER A 675 49.21 32.41 2.95
CA SER A 675 50.52 32.94 3.37
C SER A 675 51.59 32.70 2.31
N ALA A 676 51.64 31.53 1.66
CA ALA A 676 52.61 31.25 0.60
C ALA A 676 52.35 32.09 -0.64
N ALA A 677 51.09 32.22 -1.06
CA ALA A 677 50.67 33.08 -2.16
C ALA A 677 50.99 34.55 -1.85
N GLY A 678 50.74 35.02 -0.63
CA GLY A 678 51.10 36.37 -0.18
C GLY A 678 52.62 36.61 -0.21
N ILE A 679 53.44 35.63 0.18
CA ILE A 679 54.90 35.72 0.05
C ILE A 679 55.31 35.80 -1.43
N ILE A 680 54.75 34.97 -2.30
CA ILE A 680 55.03 34.99 -3.74
C ILE A 680 54.63 36.35 -4.33
N LEU A 681 53.45 36.88 -4.00
CA LEU A 681 52.99 38.21 -4.40
C LEU A 681 53.91 39.31 -3.88
N THR A 682 54.41 39.19 -2.64
CA THR A 682 55.36 40.14 -2.06
C THR A 682 56.68 40.09 -2.83
N VAL A 683 57.18 38.89 -3.16
CA VAL A 683 58.40 38.72 -3.97
C VAL A 683 58.22 39.31 -5.38
N ILE A 684 57.07 39.09 -6.03
CA ILE A 684 56.74 39.68 -7.34
C ILE A 684 56.66 41.21 -7.24
N SER A 685 56.03 41.75 -6.20
CA SER A 685 55.93 43.21 -5.98
C SER A 685 57.30 43.83 -5.73
N VAL A 686 58.21 43.09 -5.08
CA VAL A 686 59.61 43.51 -4.90
C VAL A 686 60.41 43.35 -6.19
N ILE A 687 60.06 42.42 -7.09
CA ILE A 687 60.69 42.29 -8.41
C ILE A 687 60.42 43.53 -9.28
N ASP A 688 59.21 44.10 -9.25
CA ASP A 688 58.92 45.37 -9.92
C ASP A 688 59.80 46.52 -9.37
N ILE A 689 60.05 46.54 -8.06
CA ILE A 689 60.97 47.50 -7.41
C ILE A 689 62.45 47.20 -7.78
N ILE A 690 62.81 45.93 -8.03
CA ILE A 690 64.16 45.49 -8.45
C ILE A 690 64.46 45.90 -9.90
N THR A 691 63.44 46.06 -10.75
CA THR A 691 63.64 46.57 -12.12
C THR A 691 63.99 48.06 -12.20
N ASP A 692 63.87 48.80 -11.10
CA ASP A 692 64.33 50.20 -10.98
C ASP A 692 65.84 50.23 -10.62
N THR A 693 66.67 50.27 -11.65
CA THR A 693 68.12 50.04 -11.60
C THR A 693 68.90 51.27 -11.13
N SER A 694 68.86 51.57 -9.81
CA SER A 694 69.76 52.61 -9.26
C SER A 694 70.39 52.39 -7.87
N LYS A 695 70.12 51.32 -7.10
CA LYS A 695 70.80 51.13 -5.78
C LYS A 695 71.17 49.68 -5.43
N SER A 696 72.46 49.37 -5.59
CA SER A 696 73.17 48.14 -5.18
C SER A 696 73.95 48.42 -3.88
N PRO A 697 73.37 48.15 -2.68
CA PRO A 697 73.67 46.91 -1.93
C PRO A 697 72.48 46.33 -1.12
N ILE A 698 71.32 47.01 -1.13
CA ILE A 698 70.09 46.58 -0.42
C ILE A 698 69.50 45.32 -1.07
N LEU A 699 69.68 45.18 -2.39
CA LEU A 699 69.26 44.02 -3.19
C LEU A 699 69.74 42.67 -2.62
N SER A 700 71.03 42.59 -2.26
CA SER A 700 71.65 41.37 -1.72
C SER A 700 71.09 40.99 -0.35
N VAL A 701 70.78 41.98 0.49
CA VAL A 701 70.24 41.77 1.84
C VAL A 701 68.79 41.32 1.79
N VAL A 702 67.97 41.93 0.91
CA VAL A 702 66.57 41.54 0.71
C VAL A 702 66.47 40.15 0.08
N ALA A 703 67.29 39.84 -0.94
CA ALA A 703 67.32 38.51 -1.54
C ALA A 703 67.79 37.43 -0.54
N LEU A 704 68.75 37.75 0.34
CA LEU A 704 69.20 36.86 1.40
C LEU A 704 68.10 36.64 2.46
N LEU A 705 67.40 37.70 2.90
CA LEU A 705 66.29 37.61 3.84
C LEU A 705 65.12 36.81 3.28
N VAL A 706 64.77 37.01 2.01
CA VAL A 706 63.75 36.23 1.30
C VAL A 706 64.20 34.77 1.17
N GLY A 707 65.46 34.52 0.82
CA GLY A 707 66.04 33.17 0.75
C GLY A 707 66.03 32.44 2.11
N ILE A 708 66.35 33.15 3.19
CA ILE A 708 66.30 32.62 4.56
C ILE A 708 64.86 32.34 4.98
N LEU A 709 63.92 33.24 4.69
CA LEU A 709 62.49 33.02 4.95
C LEU A 709 61.95 31.81 4.17
N LEU A 710 62.35 31.64 2.91
CA LEU A 710 61.98 30.48 2.09
C LEU A 710 62.59 29.17 2.63
N LEU A 711 63.84 29.19 3.11
CA LEU A 711 64.50 28.03 3.71
C LEU A 711 63.90 27.62 5.06
N ILE A 712 63.62 28.60 5.94
CA ILE A 712 62.92 28.38 7.21
C ILE A 712 61.53 27.80 6.94
N LYS A 713 60.79 28.37 5.98
CA LYS A 713 59.47 27.88 5.62
C LYS A 713 59.51 26.49 4.97
N ARG A 714 60.49 26.17 4.13
CA ARG A 714 60.70 24.81 3.57
C ARG A 714 60.95 23.79 4.68
N SER A 715 61.74 24.15 5.70
CA SER A 715 61.98 23.28 6.85
C SER A 715 60.72 23.05 7.69
N ILE A 716 59.87 24.07 7.86
CA ILE A 716 58.57 23.96 8.54
C ILE A 716 57.60 23.10 7.72
N PHE A 717 57.57 23.29 6.39
CA PHE A 717 56.71 22.55 5.47
C PHE A 717 57.06 21.06 5.40
N GLN A 718 58.36 20.71 5.37
CA GLN A 718 58.81 19.32 5.45
C GLN A 718 58.44 18.67 6.80
N ARG A 719 58.47 19.42 7.91
CA ARG A 719 58.00 18.96 9.22
C ARG A 719 56.50 18.69 9.23
N ILE A 720 55.69 19.58 8.67
CA ILE A 720 54.22 19.43 8.60
C ILE A 720 53.83 18.23 7.72
N ILE A 721 54.51 18.03 6.57
CA ILE A 721 54.28 16.86 5.72
C ILE A 721 54.72 15.55 6.41
N SER A 722 55.81 15.57 7.17
CA SER A 722 56.25 14.38 7.92
C SER A 722 55.26 13.96 9.02
N VAL A 723 54.56 14.93 9.64
CA VAL A 723 53.50 14.66 10.63
C VAL A 723 52.21 14.19 9.95
N SER A 724 51.92 14.62 8.72
CA SER A 724 50.76 14.14 7.93
C SER A 724 50.92 12.72 7.35
N ARG A 725 52.12 12.13 7.41
CA ARG A 725 52.44 10.78 6.90
C ARG A 725 52.60 9.72 7.99
N ILE A 726 52.40 10.06 9.26
CA ILE A 726 52.34 9.07 10.33
C ILE A 726 50.88 8.62 10.44
N LYS A 727 50.69 7.31 10.20
CA LYS A 727 49.45 6.54 10.13
C LYS A 727 48.35 6.97 11.09
#